data_AF-A0A3M7N7U6-F1
#
_entry.id   AF-A0A3M7N7U6-F1
#
_cell.length_a   1.000
_cell.length_b   1.000
_cell.length_c   1.000
_cell.angle_alpha   90.00
_cell.angle_beta   90.00
_cell.angle_gamma   90.00
#
_symmetry.space_group_name_H-M   'P 1'
#
loop_
_entity.id
_entity.type
_entity.pdbx_description
1 polymer ?
#
loop_
_entity_poly.entity_id
_entity_poly.type
_entity_poly.pdbx_seq_one_letter_code
_entity_poly.pdbx_strand_id
1 'polypeptide(L)'
;MPPSSTNSSGTPFYLHSRHARTRKHLPRSFEWVGNYDREPTPVEEVQAYVPPLQRALDGSTARGQGQQRQHEHRPRQAGTLSAQNGQQQSASEAALRAAIEELMRERESLAVELKSANDKVEEQQGQIEIIRENRAKEAKIADRQMVALQKTMADESLKQRAALDALAARNKEIETRNQYLDHELAQEAELTRALRRRLSEVPKDKPERPMTATTTPRKAQADSLRDGFDDDEVMAVSPVKSAKRAKPQTPTAAGKRKRKPDNQSPIKPLVLRHTSTVPSPAQQDQATADKAAKPGLVVQQDRQAQRHLRLVLRTLDYQPRMSGQRMTEIFIKYAFPSSSQTLASIILDATSKLPGPDLPANFLQVFIDLWSRCMKEKYYEPVLLLISTIDYILDAQPSILNKALVTNILPCLTSTIQVDAFTRFSYSPLYHGNFGQFRSTPQSALNPLLPTAPPLDLIHKISCLTYSSTPLHAHFWGSLPTDFILMMLNPWQPTSDILTIFELLSTSILPTTFGNICTDATQQSQMETYILDRVCFLLWETPRVDEGLPQPTRAELTSFRLAAMTLLAELAFSSPPPHNTASHGSRILAGHRSAIARIVRLLYDSVATLYTLPSEPTLTPLNALINLGVHVLHHILALHAEEIDLSEKLQAVNGGIHKHRVVLTRLAFSEGWYIDRGITDETVRMATAMLEDSVTPDEAEMMIKAFPGFEGRKGHRADEERKVDDDGGDDMDLE
;
A
#
# COMPACT_ATOMS: atom_id res chain seq x y z
N MET A 1 -37.49 6.18 -71.24
CA MET A 1 -38.63 7.08 -70.96
C MET A 1 -38.19 8.12 -69.94
N PRO A 2 -38.56 9.39 -70.16
CA PRO A 2 -37.60 10.50 -70.20
C PRO A 2 -37.96 11.59 -69.14
N PRO A 3 -37.68 12.89 -69.35
CA PRO A 3 -36.49 13.68 -69.00
C PRO A 3 -36.87 14.79 -67.97
N SER A 4 -36.14 15.87 -67.61
CA SER A 4 -35.49 16.96 -68.37
C SER A 4 -34.98 17.99 -67.32
N SER A 5 -33.69 18.36 -67.26
CA SER A 5 -33.03 19.51 -67.94
C SER A 5 -33.56 20.89 -67.49
N THR A 6 -32.78 21.91 -67.10
CA THR A 6 -31.60 22.57 -67.72
C THR A 6 -30.94 23.52 -66.68
N ASN A 7 -29.60 23.54 -66.49
CA ASN A 7 -28.56 24.33 -67.22
C ASN A 7 -28.75 25.85 -67.14
N SER A 8 -27.75 26.74 -67.03
CA SER A 8 -26.27 26.74 -67.13
C SER A 8 -25.82 28.18 -66.79
N SER A 9 -24.61 28.48 -66.28
CA SER A 9 -23.37 28.83 -67.03
C SER A 9 -22.56 29.78 -66.12
N GLY A 10 -21.22 29.86 -66.06
CA GLY A 10 -20.15 29.23 -66.82
C GLY A 10 -18.79 29.55 -66.18
N THR A 11 -17.83 28.65 -66.43
CA THR A 11 -16.39 28.68 -66.09
C THR A 11 -15.56 29.54 -67.08
N PRO A 12 -14.26 29.81 -66.84
CA PRO A 12 -13.17 28.93 -67.35
C PRO A 12 -11.99 28.70 -66.34
N PHE A 13 -11.41 27.50 -66.23
CA PHE A 13 -10.14 26.99 -66.84
C PHE A 13 -8.85 27.79 -66.50
N TYR A 14 -7.64 27.28 -66.15
CA TYR A 14 -7.04 25.94 -65.97
C TYR A 14 -5.61 26.07 -65.32
N LEU A 15 -5.10 24.99 -64.69
CA LEU A 15 -3.69 24.50 -64.61
C LEU A 15 -2.56 25.21 -63.79
N HIS A 16 -2.13 24.61 -62.65
CA HIS A 16 -0.82 23.93 -62.43
C HIS A 16 -0.40 23.79 -60.93
N SER A 17 0.00 22.55 -60.58
CA SER A 17 1.16 22.13 -59.76
C SER A 17 1.32 22.49 -58.26
N ARG A 18 1.47 21.40 -57.46
CA ARG A 18 2.37 21.19 -56.29
C ARG A 18 2.55 22.34 -55.26
N HIS A 19 2.10 22.11 -54.02
CA HIS A 19 2.99 21.77 -52.90
C HIS A 19 2.24 21.56 -51.57
N ALA A 20 2.80 20.66 -50.77
CA ALA A 20 2.37 20.26 -49.45
C ALA A 20 2.35 21.40 -48.42
N ARG A 21 1.44 21.31 -47.45
CA ARG A 21 1.75 21.56 -46.02
C ARG A 21 0.62 21.04 -45.13
N THR A 22 0.86 19.83 -44.64
CA THR A 22 0.29 19.28 -43.40
C THR A 22 0.55 20.24 -42.22
N ARG A 23 -0.51 20.69 -41.54
CA ARG A 23 -0.44 21.25 -40.19
C ARG A 23 -1.43 20.53 -39.28
N LYS A 24 -0.87 19.58 -38.53
CA LYS A 24 -1.13 19.24 -37.12
C LYS A 24 -2.44 19.78 -36.53
N HIS A 25 -3.41 18.90 -36.33
CA HIS A 25 -4.38 19.01 -35.25
C HIS A 25 -3.92 18.10 -34.11
N LEU A 26 -3.16 18.65 -33.16
CA LEU A 26 -3.29 18.23 -31.76
C LEU A 26 -4.52 18.96 -31.21
N PRO A 27 -5.41 18.32 -30.43
CA PRO A 27 -6.45 19.04 -29.74
C PRO A 27 -5.83 19.95 -28.68
N ARG A 28 -6.43 21.15 -28.57
CA ARG A 28 -6.12 22.19 -27.60
C ARG A 28 -6.20 21.64 -26.16
N SER A 29 -5.39 22.27 -25.32
CA SER A 29 -5.28 22.14 -23.86
C SER A 29 -6.55 21.67 -23.14
N PHE A 30 -6.34 20.71 -22.25
CA PHE A 30 -7.27 20.19 -21.26
C PHE A 30 -7.53 21.29 -20.22
N GLU A 31 -8.59 22.08 -20.40
CA GLU A 31 -9.01 23.05 -19.38
C GLU A 31 -9.90 22.31 -18.36
N TRP A 32 -9.33 22.02 -17.18
CA TRP A 32 -10.13 21.64 -16.02
C TRP A 32 -10.89 22.88 -15.53
N VAL A 33 -12.22 22.88 -15.66
CA VAL A 33 -13.06 23.87 -14.97
C VAL A 33 -13.17 23.43 -13.51
N GLY A 34 -12.16 23.78 -12.73
CA GLY A 34 -12.18 23.70 -11.28
C GLY A 34 -13.03 24.83 -10.72
N ASN A 35 -14.35 24.65 -10.69
CA ASN A 35 -15.29 25.32 -9.78
C ASN A 35 -16.69 24.75 -10.01
N TYR A 36 -17.02 23.67 -9.31
CA TYR A 36 -18.39 23.19 -9.18
C TYR A 36 -18.90 23.42 -7.76
N ASP A 37 -19.09 24.71 -7.41
CA ASP A 37 -20.15 25.09 -6.46
C ASP A 37 -21.49 24.96 -7.19
N ARG A 38 -21.97 23.72 -7.36
CA ARG A 38 -23.39 23.40 -7.59
C ARG A 38 -23.60 21.90 -7.45
N GLU A 39 -24.15 21.51 -6.30
CA GLU A 39 -24.79 20.21 -6.16
C GLU A 39 -25.92 20.07 -7.20
N PRO A 40 -26.12 18.89 -7.82
CA PRO A 40 -27.37 18.59 -8.48
C PRO A 40 -28.47 18.48 -7.41
N THR A 41 -29.50 19.31 -7.53
CA THR A 41 -30.72 19.24 -6.73
C THR A 41 -31.52 17.95 -7.01
N PRO A 42 -32.41 17.53 -6.08
CA PRO A 42 -32.76 16.12 -5.88
C PRO A 42 -33.83 15.66 -6.88
N VAL A 43 -33.44 14.82 -7.83
CA VAL A 43 -34.40 14.05 -8.64
C VAL A 43 -34.05 12.55 -8.70
N GLU A 44 -32.94 12.10 -8.09
CA GLU A 44 -32.59 10.68 -8.01
C GLU A 44 -32.89 10.03 -6.64
N GLU A 45 -33.35 10.80 -5.64
CA GLU A 45 -33.62 10.31 -4.28
C GLU A 45 -35.00 9.66 -4.04
N VAL A 46 -35.81 9.38 -5.08
CA VAL A 46 -37.20 8.85 -4.88
C VAL A 46 -37.48 7.51 -5.59
N GLN A 47 -36.49 6.78 -6.13
CA GLN A 47 -36.76 5.49 -6.80
C GLN A 47 -36.13 4.24 -6.20
N ALA A 48 -35.53 4.33 -5.01
CA ALA A 48 -35.17 3.15 -4.25
C ALA A 48 -35.90 3.13 -2.90
N TYR A 49 -36.82 2.16 -2.77
CA TYR A 49 -37.41 1.68 -1.51
C TYR A 49 -38.72 2.32 -1.02
N VAL A 50 -39.83 1.94 -1.66
CA VAL A 50 -41.16 1.89 -1.03
C VAL A 50 -41.53 0.42 -0.84
N PRO A 51 -41.54 -0.13 0.39
CA PRO A 51 -42.15 -1.43 0.64
C PRO A 51 -43.68 -1.31 0.62
N PRO A 52 -44.42 -2.26 0.02
CA PRO A 52 -45.87 -2.23 0.00
C PRO A 52 -46.46 -2.51 1.39
N LEU A 53 -47.37 -1.63 1.83
CA LEU A 53 -48.25 -1.83 2.97
C LEU A 53 -49.19 -3.02 2.67
N GLN A 54 -49.05 -4.12 3.40
CA GLN A 54 -50.03 -5.21 3.37
C GLN A 54 -50.86 -5.20 4.64
N ARG A 55 -52.14 -4.86 4.47
CA ARG A 55 -53.22 -5.09 5.43
C ARG A 55 -53.33 -6.58 5.74
N ALA A 56 -53.42 -6.91 7.03
CA ALA A 56 -54.20 -8.05 7.50
C ALA A 56 -54.92 -7.64 8.78
N LEU A 57 -56.22 -7.92 8.78
CA LEU A 57 -57.21 -7.66 9.82
C LEU A 57 -57.16 -8.75 10.92
N ASP A 58 -57.50 -8.31 12.12
CA ASP A 58 -58.31 -8.94 13.17
C ASP A 58 -57.94 -10.30 13.79
N GLY A 59 -57.89 -10.31 15.13
CA GLY A 59 -57.92 -11.52 15.96
C GLY A 59 -57.60 -11.27 17.44
N SER A 60 -58.61 -10.83 18.20
CA SER A 60 -58.75 -10.77 19.67
C SER A 60 -58.01 -11.91 20.43
N THR A 61 -57.50 -11.79 21.67
CA THR A 61 -58.26 -11.56 22.92
C THR A 61 -57.33 -11.46 24.14
N ALA A 62 -57.80 -10.72 25.16
CA ALA A 62 -57.54 -10.82 26.63
C ALA A 62 -56.12 -10.46 27.16
N ARG A 63 -55.85 -9.28 27.75
CA ARG A 63 -56.41 -8.60 28.96
C ARG A 63 -55.88 -9.19 30.28
N GLY A 64 -55.07 -8.41 31.00
CA GLY A 64 -54.68 -8.69 32.38
C GLY A 64 -53.56 -7.81 32.96
N GLN A 65 -53.66 -6.49 32.86
CA GLN A 65 -52.85 -5.56 33.67
C GLN A 65 -53.50 -5.39 35.06
N GLY A 66 -52.74 -5.64 36.12
CA GLY A 66 -53.10 -5.27 37.49
C GLY A 66 -52.06 -4.30 38.05
N GLN A 67 -52.40 -3.01 38.02
CA GLN A 67 -51.66 -1.96 38.72
C GLN A 67 -52.14 -1.83 40.17
N GLN A 68 -51.18 -1.50 41.02
CA GLN A 68 -51.26 -0.98 42.38
C GLN A 68 -52.40 0.02 42.61
N ARG A 69 -52.95 0.01 43.84
CA ARG A 69 -53.24 1.20 44.69
C ARG A 69 -53.72 0.73 46.07
N GLN A 70 -52.98 1.04 47.13
CA GLN A 70 -53.15 2.22 48.00
C GLN A 70 -54.43 2.16 48.84
N HIS A 71 -54.25 1.85 50.13
CA HIS A 71 -55.24 1.95 51.19
C HIS A 71 -55.30 3.39 51.71
N GLU A 72 -56.48 4.00 51.67
CA GLU A 72 -56.83 5.12 52.54
C GLU A 72 -58.36 5.25 52.66
N HIS A 73 -58.90 5.19 53.89
CA HIS A 73 -59.76 6.22 54.50
C HIS A 73 -60.54 5.75 55.75
N ARG A 74 -60.26 6.42 56.87
CA ARG A 74 -61.20 7.25 57.68
C ARG A 74 -62.40 6.55 58.39
N PRO A 75 -63.18 7.24 59.25
CA PRO A 75 -63.22 6.93 60.68
C PRO A 75 -64.63 6.58 61.23
N ARG A 76 -64.63 6.14 62.48
CA ARG A 76 -65.76 5.92 63.40
C ARG A 76 -66.65 7.16 63.62
N GLN A 77 -67.96 6.94 63.58
CA GLN A 77 -69.08 7.51 64.38
C GLN A 77 -70.34 6.75 63.93
N ALA A 78 -71.45 6.56 64.65
CA ALA A 78 -71.93 6.66 66.02
C ALA A 78 -73.32 5.98 65.95
N GLY A 79 -73.85 5.38 67.01
CA GLY A 79 -75.25 4.95 66.99
C GLY A 79 -75.59 3.80 67.94
N THR A 80 -76.23 4.17 69.04
CA THR A 80 -76.68 3.39 70.18
C THR A 80 -78.03 2.67 69.98
N LEU A 81 -78.31 1.72 70.89
CA LEU A 81 -79.61 1.13 71.29
C LEU A 81 -80.12 -0.02 70.40
N SER A 82 -80.72 -1.10 70.89
CA SER A 82 -80.89 -1.73 72.20
C SER A 82 -81.58 -3.07 71.92
N ALA A 83 -81.39 -4.06 72.80
CA ALA A 83 -82.25 -5.22 73.03
C ALA A 83 -82.46 -6.25 71.89
N GLN A 84 -81.59 -7.28 71.85
CA GLN A 84 -81.96 -8.69 71.63
C GLN A 84 -80.73 -9.58 71.93
N ASN A 85 -80.36 -9.65 73.22
CA ASN A 85 -79.23 -10.46 73.69
C ASN A 85 -79.76 -11.83 74.13
N GLY A 86 -79.35 -12.89 73.44
CA GLY A 86 -79.66 -14.27 73.85
C GLY A 86 -79.29 -15.35 72.84
N GLN A 87 -79.32 -15.07 71.53
CA GLN A 87 -79.04 -16.08 70.48
C GLN A 87 -78.04 -15.66 69.39
N GLN A 88 -77.57 -14.41 69.35
CA GLN A 88 -76.53 -13.95 68.39
C GLN A 88 -75.08 -14.06 68.91
N GLN A 89 -74.88 -14.23 70.22
CA GLN A 89 -73.52 -14.33 70.80
C GLN A 89 -72.81 -15.64 70.45
N SER A 90 -73.51 -16.78 70.35
CA SER A 90 -72.88 -18.07 70.02
C SER A 90 -72.46 -18.17 68.54
N ALA A 91 -73.25 -17.61 67.62
CA ALA A 91 -72.91 -17.56 66.20
C ALA A 91 -71.78 -16.57 65.89
N SER A 92 -71.75 -15.42 66.59
CA SER A 92 -70.65 -14.44 66.49
C SER A 92 -69.34 -14.99 67.06
N GLU A 93 -69.40 -15.75 68.15
CA GLU A 93 -68.21 -16.34 68.78
C GLU A 93 -67.64 -17.50 67.95
N ALA A 94 -68.50 -18.30 67.31
CA ALA A 94 -68.07 -19.33 66.36
C ALA A 94 -67.43 -18.73 65.09
N ALA A 95 -67.98 -17.64 64.54
CA ALA A 95 -67.40 -16.95 63.39
C ALA A 95 -66.04 -16.29 63.72
N LEU A 96 -65.90 -15.72 64.92
CA LEU A 96 -64.63 -15.19 65.41
C LEU A 96 -63.57 -16.29 65.60
N ARG A 97 -63.96 -17.46 66.14
CA ARG A 97 -63.04 -18.60 66.28
C ARG A 97 -62.59 -19.15 64.93
N ALA A 98 -63.49 -19.25 63.95
CA ALA A 98 -63.14 -19.66 62.59
C ALA A 98 -62.18 -18.67 61.91
N ALA A 99 -62.39 -17.36 62.10
CA ALA A 99 -61.47 -16.34 61.58
C ALA A 99 -60.09 -16.39 62.27
N ILE A 100 -60.04 -16.69 63.57
CA ILE A 100 -58.78 -16.87 64.30
C ILE A 100 -58.03 -18.11 63.79
N GLU A 101 -58.73 -19.21 63.53
CA GLU A 101 -58.12 -20.42 62.95
C GLU A 101 -57.58 -20.17 61.54
N GLU A 102 -58.29 -19.40 60.71
CA GLU A 102 -57.83 -19.06 59.36
C GLU A 102 -56.61 -18.13 59.40
N LEU A 103 -56.62 -17.10 60.25
CA LEU A 103 -55.46 -16.22 60.45
C LEU A 103 -54.24 -16.98 61.02
N MET A 104 -54.46 -18.01 61.83
CA MET A 104 -53.40 -18.89 62.31
C MET A 104 -52.81 -19.73 61.17
N ARG A 105 -53.63 -20.27 60.27
CA ARG A 105 -53.16 -20.99 59.07
C ARG A 105 -52.39 -20.08 58.11
N GLU A 106 -52.91 -18.87 57.87
CA GLU A 106 -52.22 -17.89 57.03
C GLU A 106 -50.86 -17.51 57.63
N ARG A 107 -50.80 -17.31 58.96
CA ARG A 107 -49.53 -17.03 59.65
C ARG A 107 -48.54 -18.19 59.54
N GLU A 108 -48.99 -19.44 59.66
CA GLU A 108 -48.14 -20.62 59.49
C GLU A 108 -47.65 -20.75 58.04
N SER A 109 -48.52 -20.52 57.05
CA SER A 109 -48.16 -20.51 55.64
C SER A 109 -47.11 -19.44 55.33
N LEU A 110 -47.32 -18.21 55.80
CA LEU A 110 -46.37 -17.11 55.62
C LEU A 110 -45.04 -17.39 56.32
N ALA A 111 -45.05 -18.02 57.49
CA ALA A 111 -43.82 -18.40 58.19
C ALA A 111 -43.00 -19.44 57.41
N VAL A 112 -43.67 -20.40 56.75
CA VAL A 112 -43.02 -21.39 55.88
C VAL A 112 -42.45 -20.71 54.62
N GLU A 113 -43.19 -19.80 54.01
CA GLU A 113 -42.73 -19.05 52.84
C GLU A 113 -41.51 -18.17 53.17
N LEU A 114 -41.55 -17.46 54.30
CA LEU A 114 -40.44 -16.62 54.78
C LEU A 114 -39.19 -17.47 55.03
N LYS A 115 -39.35 -18.66 55.63
CA LYS A 115 -38.24 -19.59 55.83
C LYS A 115 -37.65 -20.06 54.50
N SER A 116 -38.49 -20.44 53.53
CA SER A 116 -38.04 -20.88 52.21
C SER A 116 -37.34 -19.76 51.41
N ALA A 117 -37.77 -18.51 51.59
CA ALA A 117 -37.13 -17.35 50.99
C ALA A 117 -35.78 -17.07 51.65
N ASN A 118 -35.69 -17.20 52.97
CA ASN A 118 -34.43 -17.03 53.70
C ASN A 118 -33.40 -18.09 53.31
N ASP A 119 -33.81 -19.37 53.17
CA ASP A 119 -32.94 -20.46 52.73
C ASP A 119 -32.35 -20.18 51.32
N LYS A 120 -33.15 -19.61 50.40
CA LYS A 120 -32.67 -19.21 49.06
C LYS A 120 -31.69 -18.04 49.10
N VAL A 121 -31.90 -17.08 50.01
CA VAL A 121 -30.98 -15.95 50.18
C VAL A 121 -29.64 -16.44 50.74
N GLU A 122 -29.65 -17.36 51.70
CA GLU A 122 -28.42 -17.99 52.22
C GLU A 122 -27.69 -18.79 51.13
N GLU A 123 -28.41 -19.53 50.28
CA GLU A 123 -27.80 -20.24 49.15
C GLU A 123 -27.14 -19.28 48.14
N GLN A 124 -27.83 -18.18 47.78
CA GLN A 124 -27.29 -17.16 46.89
C GLN A 124 -26.08 -16.45 47.50
N GLN A 125 -26.10 -16.18 48.81
CA GLN A 125 -24.95 -15.60 49.52
C GLN A 125 -23.73 -16.54 49.45
N GLY A 126 -23.93 -17.85 49.65
CA GLY A 126 -22.87 -18.85 49.48
C GLY A 126 -22.29 -18.89 48.06
N GLN A 127 -23.14 -18.80 47.03
CA GLN A 127 -22.69 -18.75 45.63
C GLN A 127 -21.90 -17.47 45.32
N ILE A 128 -22.32 -16.32 45.84
CA ILE A 128 -21.61 -15.04 45.68
C ILE A 128 -20.22 -15.10 46.32
N GLU A 129 -20.11 -15.72 47.50
CA GLU A 129 -18.84 -15.83 48.20
C GLU A 129 -17.82 -16.71 47.45
N ILE A 130 -18.29 -17.83 46.88
CA ILE A 130 -17.46 -18.68 46.00
C ILE A 130 -16.99 -17.91 44.75
N ILE A 131 -17.87 -17.12 44.12
CA ILE A 131 -17.52 -16.33 42.94
C ILE A 131 -16.50 -15.25 43.30
N ARG A 132 -16.64 -14.59 44.45
CA ARG A 132 -15.67 -13.60 44.94
C ARG A 132 -14.31 -14.23 45.21
N GLU A 133 -14.27 -15.41 45.84
CA GLU A 133 -13.02 -16.12 46.11
C GLU A 133 -12.31 -16.54 44.82
N ASN A 134 -13.06 -17.03 43.82
CA ASN A 134 -12.51 -17.39 42.52
C ASN A 134 -11.97 -16.17 41.77
N ARG A 135 -12.71 -15.06 41.74
CA ARG A 135 -12.22 -13.80 41.15
C ARG A 135 -10.96 -13.28 41.85
N ALA A 136 -10.88 -13.39 43.17
CA ALA A 136 -9.67 -12.99 43.91
C ALA A 136 -8.45 -13.88 43.57
N LYS A 137 -8.66 -15.18 43.30
CA LYS A 137 -7.60 -16.08 42.84
C LYS A 137 -7.15 -15.75 41.42
N GLU A 138 -8.09 -15.48 40.52
CA GLU A 138 -7.80 -15.09 39.13
C GLU A 138 -7.04 -13.76 39.07
N ALA A 139 -7.44 -12.75 39.85
CA ALA A 139 -6.73 -11.48 39.94
C ALA A 139 -5.27 -11.67 40.37
N LYS A 140 -5.01 -12.49 41.39
CA LYS A 140 -3.63 -12.82 41.82
C LYS A 140 -2.81 -13.52 40.74
N ILE A 141 -3.43 -14.31 39.87
CA ILE A 141 -2.74 -14.97 38.76
C ILE A 141 -2.43 -13.94 37.66
N ALA A 142 -3.39 -13.07 37.33
CA ALA A 142 -3.20 -12.00 36.36
C ALA A 142 -2.09 -11.03 36.79
N ASP A 143 -2.05 -10.62 38.06
CA ASP A 143 -0.99 -9.77 38.61
C ASP A 143 0.39 -10.42 38.47
N ARG A 144 0.50 -11.72 38.77
CA ARG A 144 1.76 -12.47 38.59
C ARG A 144 2.19 -12.53 37.14
N GLN A 145 1.24 -12.67 36.20
CA GLN A 145 1.53 -12.67 34.77
C GLN A 145 1.97 -11.29 34.27
N MET A 146 1.31 -10.21 34.73
CA MET A 146 1.69 -8.84 34.39
C MET A 146 3.10 -8.49 34.88
N VAL A 147 3.42 -8.84 36.13
CA VAL A 147 4.78 -8.62 36.68
C VAL A 147 5.82 -9.44 35.91
N ALA A 148 5.50 -10.68 35.54
CA ALA A 148 6.39 -11.50 34.72
C ALA A 148 6.61 -10.88 33.32
N LEU A 149 5.55 -10.40 32.67
CA LEU A 149 5.59 -9.73 31.37
C LEU A 149 6.42 -8.43 31.43
N GLN A 150 6.14 -7.58 32.41
CA GLN A 150 6.91 -6.33 32.61
C GLN A 150 8.39 -6.61 32.81
N LYS A 151 8.74 -7.64 33.59
CA LYS A 151 10.13 -8.07 33.76
C LYS A 151 10.76 -8.53 32.45
N THR A 152 10.05 -9.34 31.65
CA THR A 152 10.56 -9.77 30.35
C THR A 152 10.76 -8.62 29.37
N MET A 153 9.83 -7.66 29.35
CA MET A 153 9.96 -6.45 28.52
C MET A 153 11.15 -5.59 28.96
N ALA A 154 11.36 -5.43 30.26
CA ALA A 154 12.52 -4.73 30.79
C ALA A 154 13.83 -5.43 30.37
N ASP A 155 13.92 -6.75 30.52
CA ASP A 155 15.09 -7.54 30.13
C ASP A 155 15.37 -7.47 28.61
N GLU A 156 14.32 -7.48 27.78
CA GLU A 156 14.45 -7.32 26.32
C GLU A 156 14.88 -5.91 25.94
N SER A 157 14.34 -4.88 26.57
CA SER A 157 14.75 -3.49 26.34
C SER A 157 16.23 -3.26 26.66
N LEU A 158 16.72 -3.86 27.75
CA LEU A 158 18.13 -3.82 28.12
C LEU A 158 19.01 -4.55 27.10
N LYS A 159 18.57 -5.71 26.60
CA LYS A 159 19.29 -6.43 25.54
C LYS A 159 19.34 -5.65 24.23
N GLN A 160 18.24 -5.02 23.83
CA GLN A 160 18.18 -4.20 22.62
C GLN A 160 19.10 -2.99 22.75
N ARG A 161 19.09 -2.31 23.90
CA ARG A 161 20.00 -1.18 24.17
C ARG A 161 21.47 -1.60 24.12
N ALA A 162 21.82 -2.72 24.74
CA ALA A 162 23.18 -3.27 24.69
C ALA A 162 23.61 -3.64 23.26
N ALA A 163 22.69 -4.15 22.44
CA ALA A 163 22.96 -4.44 21.03
C ALA A 163 23.19 -3.18 20.20
N LEU A 164 22.41 -2.11 20.43
CA LEU A 164 22.61 -0.81 19.79
C LEU A 164 23.95 -0.18 20.17
N ASP A 165 24.33 -0.23 21.45
CA ASP A 165 25.62 0.28 21.92
C ASP A 165 26.80 -0.51 21.30
N ALA A 166 26.67 -1.83 21.16
CA ALA A 166 27.66 -2.66 20.50
C ALA A 166 27.80 -2.34 19.00
N LEU A 167 26.69 -2.06 18.30
CA LEU A 167 26.71 -1.64 16.91
C LEU A 167 27.31 -0.23 16.76
N ALA A 168 26.98 0.69 17.67
CA ALA A 168 27.56 2.03 17.70
C ALA A 168 29.08 2.00 17.91
N ALA A 169 29.58 1.11 18.78
CA ALA A 169 31.01 0.91 18.99
C ALA A 169 31.70 0.38 17.72
N ARG A 170 31.09 -0.60 17.03
CA ARG A 170 31.62 -1.12 15.76
C ARG A 170 31.61 -0.06 14.65
N ASN A 171 30.58 0.76 14.58
CA ASN A 171 30.54 1.85 13.59
C ASN A 171 31.67 2.86 13.84
N LYS A 172 31.93 3.25 15.10
CA LYS A 172 33.07 4.10 15.44
C LYS A 172 34.41 3.46 15.08
N GLU A 173 34.56 2.15 15.27
CA GLU A 173 35.76 1.41 14.86
C GLU A 173 35.94 1.39 13.34
N ILE A 174 34.86 1.19 12.58
CA ILE A 174 34.89 1.24 11.12
C ILE A 174 35.20 2.66 10.63
N GLU A 175 34.62 3.68 11.26
CA GLU A 175 34.86 5.08 10.92
C GLU A 175 36.31 5.46 11.14
N THR A 176 36.91 5.09 12.27
CA THR A 176 38.34 5.33 12.50
C THR A 176 39.20 4.58 11.49
N ARG A 177 38.87 3.32 11.19
CA ARG A 177 39.59 2.52 10.17
C ARG A 177 39.51 3.17 8.79
N ASN A 178 38.35 3.68 8.39
CA ASN A 178 38.18 4.38 7.12
C ASN A 178 39.03 5.66 7.09
N GLN A 179 39.05 6.44 8.17
CA GLN A 179 39.90 7.62 8.27
C GLN A 179 41.39 7.28 8.13
N TYR A 180 41.85 6.17 8.71
CA TYR A 180 43.22 5.69 8.53
C TYR A 180 43.50 5.29 7.07
N LEU A 181 42.58 4.56 6.44
CA LEU A 181 42.73 4.16 5.03
C LEU A 181 42.72 5.36 4.08
N ASP A 182 41.89 6.36 4.32
CA ASP A 182 41.84 7.59 3.53
C ASP A 182 43.16 8.37 3.64
N HIS A 183 43.76 8.39 4.83
CA HIS A 183 45.07 9.00 5.05
C HIS A 183 46.20 8.22 4.34
N GLU A 184 46.19 6.89 4.40
CA GLU A 184 47.14 6.05 3.65
C GLU A 184 47.01 6.25 2.14
N LEU A 185 45.78 6.27 1.62
CA LEU A 185 45.51 6.49 0.20
C LEU A 185 45.92 7.90 -0.26
N ALA A 186 45.76 8.91 0.59
CA ALA A 186 46.24 10.26 0.32
C ALA A 186 47.78 10.30 0.22
N GLN A 187 48.49 9.63 1.14
CA GLN A 187 49.95 9.54 1.10
C GLN A 187 50.44 8.80 -0.15
N GLU A 188 49.82 7.68 -0.52
CA GLU A 188 50.16 6.95 -1.75
C GLU A 188 49.89 7.79 -3.01
N ALA A 189 48.80 8.56 -3.03
CA ALA A 189 48.49 9.47 -4.12
C ALA A 189 49.53 10.59 -4.25
N GLU A 190 50.05 11.12 -3.14
CA GLU A 190 51.14 12.10 -3.13
C GLU A 190 52.45 11.50 -3.66
N LEU A 191 52.81 10.29 -3.22
CA LEU A 191 53.97 9.57 -3.73
C LEU A 191 53.84 9.31 -5.25
N THR A 192 52.67 8.88 -5.71
CA THR A 192 52.38 8.65 -7.13
C THR A 192 52.47 9.95 -7.95
N ARG A 193 51.98 11.07 -7.41
CA ARG A 193 52.11 12.39 -8.04
C ARG A 193 53.56 12.84 -8.11
N ALA A 194 54.34 12.64 -7.05
CA ALA A 194 55.77 12.92 -7.03
C ALA A 194 56.53 12.08 -8.07
N LEU A 195 56.19 10.80 -8.20
CA LEU A 195 56.79 9.88 -9.17
C LEU A 195 56.42 10.26 -10.61
N ARG A 196 55.18 10.68 -10.86
CA ARG A 196 54.74 11.23 -12.16
C ARG A 196 55.44 12.53 -12.53
N ARG A 197 55.67 13.43 -11.55
CA ARG A 197 56.44 14.67 -11.78
C ARG A 197 57.89 14.35 -12.17
N ARG A 198 58.54 13.41 -11.47
CA ARG A 198 59.90 12.95 -11.81
C ARG A 198 59.99 12.30 -13.19
N LEU A 199 58.96 11.56 -13.62
CA LEU A 199 58.91 10.98 -14.97
C LEU A 199 58.62 12.02 -16.07
N SER A 200 58.00 13.14 -15.73
CA SER A 200 57.68 14.24 -16.67
C SER A 200 58.87 15.19 -16.93
N GLU A 201 59.88 15.20 -16.08
CA GLU A 201 61.06 16.09 -16.17
C GLU A 201 62.25 15.45 -16.92
N VAL A 202 61.99 14.62 -17.95
CA VAL A 202 63.04 14.18 -18.89
C VAL A 202 62.96 15.00 -20.18
N PRO A 203 63.84 16.00 -20.40
CA PRO A 203 63.77 16.87 -21.58
C PRO A 203 64.34 16.16 -22.82
N LYS A 204 63.60 16.22 -23.93
CA LYS A 204 64.12 15.97 -25.27
C LYS A 204 64.76 17.25 -25.78
N ASP A 205 66.09 17.28 -25.86
CA ASP A 205 66.81 18.04 -26.88
C ASP A 205 68.22 17.47 -27.06
N LYS A 206 68.57 17.19 -28.32
CA LYS A 206 69.93 16.90 -28.79
C LYS A 206 70.39 18.11 -29.60
N PRO A 207 71.69 18.43 -29.60
CA PRO A 207 72.39 18.42 -30.89
C PRO A 207 73.82 17.79 -30.86
N GLU A 208 74.11 17.16 -32.00
CA GLU A 208 75.34 16.93 -32.79
C GLU A 208 76.76 16.70 -32.19
N ARG A 209 77.47 15.81 -32.92
CA ARG A 209 78.84 15.22 -32.86
C ARG A 209 79.99 16.26 -33.00
N PRO A 210 81.33 15.97 -32.84
CA PRO A 210 82.04 14.71 -33.18
C PRO A 210 83.35 14.28 -32.40
N MET A 211 83.74 13.02 -32.64
CA MET A 211 85.10 12.40 -32.80
C MET A 211 86.23 12.45 -31.73
N THR A 212 86.84 11.26 -31.58
CA THR A 212 88.22 10.88 -31.17
C THR A 212 88.55 10.47 -29.71
N ALA A 213 88.88 9.17 -29.60
CA ALA A 213 90.03 8.52 -28.98
C ALA A 213 90.48 8.79 -27.51
N THR A 214 90.77 7.65 -26.86
CA THR A 214 91.84 7.35 -25.89
C THR A 214 91.63 7.51 -24.38
N THR A 215 91.86 6.37 -23.70
CA THR A 215 92.39 6.15 -22.32
C THR A 215 91.49 6.29 -21.07
N THR A 216 91.55 5.21 -20.29
CA THR A 216 91.03 4.82 -18.95
C THR A 216 91.47 5.72 -17.76
N PRO A 217 91.18 5.40 -16.47
CA PRO A 217 89.91 5.03 -15.79
C PRO A 217 89.72 5.75 -14.41
N ARG A 218 88.49 5.77 -13.84
CA ARG A 218 88.16 5.41 -12.41
C ARG A 218 86.84 6.04 -11.90
N LYS A 219 86.00 5.14 -11.35
CA LYS A 219 85.25 5.25 -10.07
C LYS A 219 83.97 6.10 -9.99
N ALA A 220 82.84 5.42 -10.17
CA ALA A 220 81.51 5.55 -9.51
C ALA A 220 80.58 4.61 -10.33
N GLN A 221 79.52 3.95 -9.89
CA GLN A 221 78.57 4.19 -8.82
C GLN A 221 77.75 2.89 -8.71
N ALA A 222 77.54 2.39 -7.49
CA ALA A 222 76.58 1.33 -7.21
C ALA A 222 75.41 1.99 -6.47
N ASP A 223 74.28 2.11 -7.16
CA ASP A 223 72.97 2.48 -6.60
C ASP A 223 71.97 1.41 -7.08
N SER A 224 71.53 0.49 -6.23
CA SER A 224 70.61 0.65 -5.08
C SER A 224 69.12 0.66 -5.47
N LEU A 225 68.68 -0.34 -6.24
CA LEU A 225 67.30 -0.83 -6.25
C LEU A 225 67.36 -2.37 -6.32
N ARG A 226 67.78 -2.96 -5.21
CA ARG A 226 67.78 -4.41 -4.97
C ARG A 226 66.68 -4.68 -3.95
N ASP A 227 65.69 -5.43 -4.41
CA ASP A 227 64.59 -6.03 -3.66
C ASP A 227 65.16 -6.86 -2.50
N GLY A 228 64.86 -6.42 -1.27
CA GLY A 228 65.49 -6.86 -0.03
C GLY A 228 64.61 -7.80 0.76
N PHE A 229 64.48 -9.04 0.27
CA PHE A 229 64.15 -10.19 1.11
C PHE A 229 65.33 -11.14 1.08
N ASP A 230 66.17 -11.05 2.10
CA ASP A 230 66.99 -12.17 2.56
C ASP A 230 66.78 -12.31 4.07
N ASP A 231 66.58 -13.56 4.44
CA ASP A 231 66.29 -14.12 5.76
C ASP A 231 67.43 -13.91 6.77
N ASP A 232 67.05 -14.13 8.05
CA ASP A 232 67.92 -14.49 9.19
C ASP A 232 68.84 -13.37 9.71
N GLU A 233 68.87 -12.94 10.98
CA GLU A 233 68.74 -13.58 12.30
C GLU A 233 69.00 -12.39 13.30
N VAL A 234 68.35 -12.13 14.44
CA VAL A 234 68.49 -12.83 15.74
C VAL A 234 68.02 -11.89 16.88
N MET A 235 67.24 -12.47 17.81
CA MET A 235 67.05 -12.14 19.25
C MET A 235 66.53 -10.73 19.66
N ALA A 236 65.57 -10.55 20.59
CA ALA A 236 65.52 -11.19 21.90
C ALA A 236 64.19 -10.90 22.67
N VAL A 237 63.91 -11.78 23.64
CA VAL A 237 63.18 -11.55 24.93
C VAL A 237 61.64 -11.70 25.00
N SER A 238 61.23 -12.87 25.52
CA SER A 238 59.99 -13.28 26.23
C SER A 238 59.67 -12.35 27.43
N PRO A 239 58.44 -12.24 28.03
CA PRO A 239 57.84 -13.39 28.73
C PRO A 239 56.29 -13.42 29.03
N VAL A 240 55.86 -14.64 29.41
CA VAL A 240 54.71 -15.10 30.24
C VAL A 240 53.24 -14.91 29.84
N LYS A 241 52.60 -16.07 29.57
CA LYS A 241 51.18 -16.39 29.75
C LYS A 241 50.96 -17.13 31.08
N SER A 242 50.02 -16.68 31.92
CA SER A 242 49.24 -17.44 32.92
C SER A 242 48.27 -16.46 33.61
N ALA A 243 46.99 -16.70 33.94
CA ALA A 243 46.24 -17.94 34.12
C ALA A 243 44.69 -17.71 34.25
N LYS A 244 43.94 -18.83 34.08
CA LYS A 244 42.63 -19.24 34.68
C LYS A 244 41.32 -18.75 34.00
N ARG A 245 40.27 -19.58 33.76
CA ARG A 245 39.88 -20.91 34.31
C ARG A 245 38.81 -21.64 33.45
N ALA A 246 39.03 -22.95 33.26
CA ALA A 246 38.14 -24.14 33.20
C ALA A 246 36.85 -24.24 32.35
N LYS A 247 36.78 -25.32 31.53
CA LYS A 247 35.86 -26.48 31.69
C LYS A 247 36.38 -27.71 30.88
N PRO A 248 36.49 -28.93 31.47
CA PRO A 248 36.84 -30.19 30.80
C PRO A 248 35.59 -31.06 30.51
N GLN A 249 35.53 -31.89 29.47
CA GLN A 249 35.70 -33.38 29.39
C GLN A 249 34.83 -33.79 28.17
N THR A 250 35.08 -34.75 27.26
CA THR A 250 35.76 -36.06 27.25
C THR A 250 35.92 -36.52 25.76
N PRO A 251 36.61 -37.65 25.45
CA PRO A 251 37.55 -37.74 24.32
C PRO A 251 37.13 -38.58 23.10
N THR A 252 37.95 -38.44 22.07
CA THR A 252 38.05 -39.17 20.80
C THR A 252 38.31 -40.69 20.96
N ALA A 253 37.57 -41.51 20.22
CA ALA A 253 37.95 -42.85 19.76
C ALA A 253 37.16 -43.16 18.47
N ALA A 254 37.81 -43.19 17.30
CA ALA A 254 38.32 -44.41 16.64
C ALA A 254 37.21 -45.41 16.22
N GLY A 255 37.06 -45.66 14.90
CA GLY A 255 36.49 -46.94 14.44
C GLY A 255 35.60 -46.94 13.19
N LYS A 256 36.23 -47.13 12.03
CA LYS A 256 35.79 -47.79 10.79
C LYS A 256 34.47 -48.59 10.81
N ARG A 257 33.58 -48.38 9.81
CA ARG A 257 32.86 -49.37 8.95
C ARG A 257 31.91 -48.60 7.99
N LYS A 258 32.10 -48.58 6.66
CA LYS A 258 31.82 -49.55 5.55
C LYS A 258 30.43 -49.37 4.89
N ARG A 259 30.45 -48.87 3.62
CA ARG A 259 29.54 -49.10 2.45
C ARG A 259 28.08 -48.57 2.58
N LYS A 260 27.34 -48.12 1.55
CA LYS A 260 27.39 -47.71 0.11
C LYS A 260 25.91 -47.31 -0.23
N PRO A 261 25.51 -47.11 -1.50
CA PRO A 261 25.62 -45.98 -2.45
C PRO A 261 24.30 -45.13 -2.44
N ASP A 262 24.07 -44.08 -3.21
CA ASP A 262 23.53 -44.16 -4.58
C ASP A 262 23.29 -42.76 -5.18
N ASN A 263 23.43 -42.70 -6.50
CA ASN A 263 22.82 -41.77 -7.46
C ASN A 263 23.33 -40.33 -7.71
N GLN A 264 23.75 -40.18 -8.98
CA GLN A 264 23.74 -39.02 -9.87
C GLN A 264 25.02 -38.16 -9.99
N SER A 265 25.94 -38.66 -10.84
CA SER A 265 26.80 -37.84 -11.71
C SER A 265 26.07 -37.62 -13.06
N PRO A 266 26.54 -36.77 -14.02
CA PRO A 266 27.86 -36.11 -14.10
C PRO A 266 27.82 -34.61 -14.46
N ILE A 267 28.70 -33.78 -13.91
CA ILE A 267 30.08 -33.49 -14.35
C ILE A 267 30.16 -32.75 -15.71
N LYS A 268 30.85 -31.60 -15.60
CA LYS A 268 31.20 -30.55 -16.58
C LYS A 268 31.76 -31.07 -17.92
N PRO A 269 31.56 -30.32 -19.03
CA PRO A 269 31.92 -30.77 -20.37
C PRO A 269 33.43 -30.86 -20.62
N LEU A 270 33.84 -31.97 -21.23
CA LEU A 270 35.16 -32.20 -21.81
C LEU A 270 35.35 -31.42 -23.12
N VAL A 271 36.55 -30.88 -23.30
CA VAL A 271 37.04 -30.26 -24.53
C VAL A 271 37.44 -31.35 -25.53
N LEU A 272 36.76 -31.39 -26.67
CA LEU A 272 37.09 -32.28 -27.79
C LEU A 272 38.26 -31.71 -28.60
N ARG A 273 39.39 -32.42 -28.61
CA ARG A 273 40.39 -32.35 -29.67
C ARG A 273 40.20 -33.51 -30.64
N HIS A 274 40.31 -33.17 -31.92
CA HIS A 274 40.14 -34.03 -33.08
C HIS A 274 41.28 -35.04 -33.27
N THR A 275 40.92 -36.30 -33.53
CA THR A 275 41.66 -37.31 -34.32
C THR A 275 40.56 -38.17 -35.00
N SER A 276 40.62 -38.65 -36.24
CA SER A 276 41.72 -39.35 -36.91
C SER A 276 41.35 -39.67 -38.39
N THR A 277 42.38 -39.68 -39.24
CA THR A 277 42.69 -40.63 -40.35
C THR A 277 41.76 -40.91 -41.54
N VAL A 278 42.27 -40.62 -42.76
CA VAL A 278 42.10 -41.38 -44.03
C VAL A 278 43.47 -41.36 -44.79
N PRO A 279 43.90 -42.40 -45.56
CA PRO A 279 45.32 -42.65 -45.86
C PRO A 279 45.85 -42.29 -47.28
N SER A 280 47.17 -42.00 -47.31
CA SER A 280 48.22 -42.16 -48.36
C SER A 280 48.15 -41.42 -49.72
N PRO A 281 49.28 -41.25 -50.48
CA PRO A 281 50.70 -41.55 -50.20
C PRO A 281 51.74 -40.43 -50.55
N ALA A 282 52.93 -40.59 -49.94
CA ALA A 282 54.31 -40.31 -50.41
C ALA A 282 54.71 -38.98 -51.13
N GLN A 283 55.62 -38.21 -50.49
CA GLN A 283 57.00 -37.84 -50.92
C GLN A 283 57.46 -36.57 -50.17
N GLN A 284 58.44 -36.70 -49.27
CA GLN A 284 59.83 -36.20 -49.35
C GLN A 284 60.08 -34.73 -48.93
N ASP A 285 60.93 -34.64 -47.91
CA ASP A 285 62.01 -33.68 -47.66
C ASP A 285 61.79 -32.28 -47.02
N GLN A 286 62.37 -32.20 -45.81
CA GLN A 286 63.29 -31.19 -45.28
C GLN A 286 62.80 -29.77 -44.92
N ALA A 287 62.78 -29.55 -43.60
CA ALA A 287 63.37 -28.44 -42.84
C ALA A 287 63.40 -27.01 -43.44
N THR A 288 62.79 -26.04 -42.76
CA THR A 288 63.48 -25.04 -41.90
C THR A 288 62.53 -23.93 -41.39
N ALA A 289 62.77 -23.56 -40.13
CA ALA A 289 62.75 -22.23 -39.50
C ALA A 289 61.49 -21.32 -39.52
N ASP A 290 61.03 -21.07 -38.28
CA ASP A 290 60.67 -19.79 -37.67
C ASP A 290 59.55 -18.90 -38.26
N LYS A 291 58.50 -18.71 -37.45
CA LYS A 291 58.13 -17.39 -36.91
C LYS A 291 57.03 -17.44 -35.85
N ALA A 292 57.41 -16.93 -34.67
CA ALA A 292 56.62 -16.11 -33.75
C ALA A 292 55.17 -16.57 -33.41
N ALA A 293 55.05 -17.45 -32.42
CA ALA A 293 53.83 -17.56 -31.63
C ALA A 293 53.69 -16.31 -30.75
N LYS A 294 52.82 -15.37 -31.17
CA LYS A 294 52.29 -14.33 -30.28
C LYS A 294 51.61 -15.03 -29.09
N PRO A 295 51.81 -14.56 -27.84
CA PRO A 295 51.06 -15.09 -26.72
C PRO A 295 49.58 -14.83 -26.98
N GLY A 296 48.78 -15.90 -26.98
CA GLY A 296 47.35 -15.85 -27.16
C GLY A 296 46.75 -14.84 -26.20
N LEU A 297 46.04 -13.87 -26.75
CA LEU A 297 45.17 -12.98 -25.99
C LEU A 297 44.15 -13.88 -25.29
N VAL A 298 44.35 -14.12 -23.98
CA VAL A 298 43.29 -14.64 -23.13
C VAL A 298 42.25 -13.55 -23.10
N VAL A 299 41.25 -13.64 -23.98
CA VAL A 299 40.05 -12.83 -23.92
C VAL A 299 39.44 -13.14 -22.56
N GLN A 300 39.67 -12.26 -21.58
CA GLN A 300 38.85 -12.23 -20.38
C GLN A 300 37.42 -12.10 -20.90
N GLN A 301 36.67 -13.19 -20.82
CA GLN A 301 35.25 -13.19 -21.16
C GLN A 301 34.59 -12.19 -20.24
N ASP A 302 34.25 -11.02 -20.77
CA ASP A 302 33.50 -10.03 -20.04
C ASP A 302 32.15 -10.66 -19.64
N ARG A 303 32.04 -10.99 -18.35
CA ARG A 303 30.89 -11.66 -17.75
C ARG A 303 29.63 -10.82 -17.93
N GLN A 304 29.76 -9.50 -18.05
CA GLN A 304 28.65 -8.59 -18.30
C GLN A 304 28.19 -8.64 -19.77
N ALA A 305 29.12 -8.58 -20.72
CA ALA A 305 28.80 -8.77 -22.14
C ALA A 305 28.10 -10.11 -22.41
N GLN A 306 28.53 -11.19 -21.74
CA GLN A 306 27.84 -12.49 -21.84
C GLN A 306 26.43 -12.47 -21.28
N ARG A 307 26.17 -11.75 -20.19
CA ARG A 307 24.82 -11.60 -19.62
C ARG A 307 23.92 -10.82 -20.58
N HIS A 308 24.43 -9.72 -21.16
CA HIS A 308 23.68 -8.91 -22.13
C HIS A 308 23.33 -9.72 -23.39
N LEU A 309 24.29 -10.49 -23.93
CA LEU A 309 24.03 -11.37 -25.07
C LEU A 309 23.02 -12.48 -24.75
N ARG A 310 23.09 -13.06 -23.55
CA ARG A 310 22.09 -14.05 -23.09
C ARG A 310 20.69 -13.44 -23.01
N LEU A 311 20.55 -12.20 -22.55
CA LEU A 311 19.27 -11.51 -22.54
C LEU A 311 18.70 -11.38 -23.95
N VAL A 312 19.50 -10.91 -24.91
CA VAL A 312 19.07 -10.78 -26.32
C VAL A 312 18.63 -12.13 -26.88
N LEU A 313 19.43 -13.18 -26.71
CA LEU A 313 19.08 -14.53 -27.18
C LEU A 313 17.79 -15.05 -26.51
N ARG A 314 17.67 -14.88 -25.20
CA ARG A 314 16.48 -15.31 -24.43
C ARG A 314 15.23 -14.52 -24.80
N THR A 315 15.40 -13.28 -25.27
CA THR A 315 14.32 -12.45 -25.78
C THR A 315 13.92 -12.91 -27.18
N LEU A 316 14.86 -13.21 -28.07
CA LEU A 316 14.55 -13.75 -29.41
C LEU A 316 13.89 -15.14 -29.34
N ASP A 317 14.24 -15.95 -28.34
CA ASP A 317 13.61 -17.25 -28.04
C ASP A 317 12.33 -17.15 -27.19
N TYR A 318 11.92 -15.94 -26.79
CA TYR A 318 10.70 -15.75 -26.02
C TYR A 318 9.48 -16.26 -26.80
N GLN A 319 8.60 -16.98 -26.11
CA GLN A 319 7.33 -17.44 -26.64
C GLN A 319 6.20 -16.73 -25.90
N PRO A 320 5.57 -15.71 -26.51
CA PRO A 320 4.42 -15.07 -25.92
C PRO A 320 3.33 -16.10 -25.64
N ARG A 321 2.75 -16.06 -24.43
CA ARG A 321 1.77 -17.05 -23.93
C ARG A 321 0.57 -17.28 -24.87
N MET A 322 0.31 -16.33 -25.77
CA MET A 322 -0.83 -16.31 -26.69
C MET A 322 -0.64 -17.12 -27.99
N SER A 323 0.58 -17.55 -28.33
CA SER A 323 0.88 -18.02 -29.69
C SER A 323 1.49 -19.42 -29.80
N GLY A 324 2.18 -19.90 -28.75
CA GLY A 324 3.00 -21.12 -28.82
C GLY A 324 4.16 -21.06 -29.81
N GLN A 325 4.36 -19.93 -30.50
CA GLN A 325 5.40 -19.69 -31.51
C GLN A 325 6.48 -18.79 -30.93
N ARG A 326 7.69 -18.83 -31.51
CA ARG A 326 8.76 -17.91 -31.10
C ARG A 326 8.40 -16.50 -31.53
N MET A 327 8.81 -15.51 -30.74
CA MET A 327 8.58 -14.10 -31.03
C MET A 327 9.02 -13.72 -32.45
N THR A 328 10.16 -14.22 -32.90
CA THR A 328 10.67 -13.99 -34.26
C THR A 328 9.73 -14.52 -35.34
N GLU A 329 9.16 -15.71 -35.18
CA GLU A 329 8.20 -16.33 -36.11
C GLU A 329 6.89 -15.52 -36.20
N ILE A 330 6.46 -14.96 -35.07
CA ILE A 330 5.27 -14.12 -34.99
C ILE A 330 5.53 -12.78 -35.69
N PHE A 331 6.65 -12.11 -35.40
CA PHE A 331 6.98 -10.82 -36.00
C PHE A 331 7.31 -10.88 -37.49
N ILE A 332 7.55 -12.05 -38.08
CA ILE A 332 7.65 -12.21 -39.53
C ILE A 332 6.29 -11.93 -40.22
N LYS A 333 5.17 -12.20 -39.56
CA LYS A 333 3.82 -12.03 -40.13
C LYS A 333 3.39 -10.56 -40.22
N TYR A 334 4.05 -9.69 -39.45
CA TYR A 334 3.70 -8.29 -39.34
C TYR A 334 4.66 -7.44 -40.18
N ALA A 335 4.10 -6.53 -40.97
CA ALA A 335 4.83 -5.53 -41.74
C ALA A 335 4.09 -4.19 -41.65
N PHE A 336 4.84 -3.09 -41.64
CA PHE A 336 4.21 -1.76 -41.58
C PHE A 336 3.45 -1.48 -42.88
N PRO A 337 2.29 -0.81 -42.85
CA PRO A 337 1.62 -0.36 -44.07
C PRO A 337 2.51 0.52 -44.97
N SER A 338 3.47 1.21 -44.37
CA SER A 338 4.44 2.06 -45.06
C SER A 338 5.69 1.34 -45.61
N SER A 339 5.92 0.06 -45.27
CA SER A 339 7.14 -0.68 -45.66
C SER A 339 6.88 -2.17 -45.87
N SER A 340 7.48 -2.75 -46.91
CA SER A 340 7.41 -4.20 -47.15
C SER A 340 8.31 -5.02 -46.22
N GLN A 341 9.13 -4.39 -45.38
CA GLN A 341 9.99 -5.09 -44.42
C GLN A 341 9.18 -5.60 -43.23
N THR A 342 9.42 -6.85 -42.84
CA THR A 342 8.77 -7.48 -41.68
C THR A 342 9.34 -6.93 -40.38
N LEU A 343 8.54 -6.92 -39.31
CA LEU A 343 9.02 -6.47 -37.99
C LEU A 343 10.22 -7.30 -37.51
N ALA A 344 10.22 -8.61 -37.76
CA ALA A 344 11.35 -9.47 -37.42
C ALA A 344 12.64 -9.06 -38.15
N SER A 345 12.56 -8.69 -39.44
CA SER A 345 13.74 -8.23 -40.19
C SER A 345 14.30 -6.93 -39.63
N ILE A 346 13.42 -6.00 -39.23
CA ILE A 346 13.81 -4.73 -38.62
C ILE A 346 14.47 -4.96 -37.26
N ILE A 347 13.90 -5.83 -36.42
CA ILE A 347 14.46 -6.17 -35.11
C ILE A 347 15.85 -6.78 -35.26
N LEU A 348 16.02 -7.78 -36.14
CA LEU A 348 17.30 -8.45 -36.32
C LEU A 348 18.38 -7.52 -36.90
N ASP A 349 18.03 -6.72 -37.91
CA ASP A 349 18.95 -5.75 -38.51
C ASP A 349 19.36 -4.67 -37.49
N ALA A 350 18.41 -4.12 -36.73
CA ALA A 350 18.68 -3.14 -35.68
C ALA A 350 19.56 -3.74 -34.57
N THR A 351 19.24 -4.96 -34.12
CA THR A 351 19.99 -5.67 -33.06
C THR A 351 21.44 -5.92 -33.47
N SER A 352 21.69 -6.24 -34.74
CA SER A 352 23.04 -6.48 -35.26
C SER A 352 23.95 -5.24 -35.23
N LYS A 353 23.36 -4.04 -35.21
CA LYS A 353 24.07 -2.75 -35.25
C LYS A 353 24.28 -2.13 -33.87
N LEU A 354 23.80 -2.76 -32.80
CA LEU A 354 23.82 -2.18 -31.46
C LEU A 354 25.22 -2.20 -30.83
N PRO A 355 25.62 -1.12 -30.12
CA PRO A 355 26.90 -1.06 -29.42
C PRO A 355 26.89 -1.90 -28.14
N GLY A 356 28.05 -2.43 -27.76
CA GLY A 356 28.23 -3.38 -26.64
C GLY A 356 27.95 -2.90 -25.21
N PRO A 357 28.33 -1.67 -24.77
CA PRO A 357 28.24 -1.31 -23.34
C PRO A 357 26.79 -1.18 -22.84
N ASP A 358 25.90 -0.58 -23.65
CA ASP A 358 24.47 -0.37 -23.33
C ASP A 358 23.54 -1.28 -24.15
N LEU A 359 24.03 -2.44 -24.58
CA LEU A 359 23.31 -3.36 -25.46
C LEU A 359 21.86 -3.64 -25.00
N PRO A 360 21.57 -3.96 -23.72
CA PRO A 360 20.20 -4.24 -23.28
C PRO A 360 19.26 -3.04 -23.38
N ALA A 361 19.72 -1.84 -23.04
CA ALA A 361 18.93 -0.62 -23.09
C ALA A 361 18.63 -0.22 -24.54
N ASN A 362 19.65 -0.28 -25.40
CA ASN A 362 19.47 0.00 -26.82
C ASN A 362 18.59 -1.05 -27.51
N PHE A 363 18.67 -2.31 -27.08
CA PHE A 363 17.82 -3.37 -27.58
C PHE A 363 16.35 -3.16 -27.19
N LEU A 364 16.08 -2.79 -25.94
CA LEU A 364 14.73 -2.41 -25.50
C LEU A 364 14.21 -1.19 -26.28
N GLN A 365 15.07 -0.20 -26.54
CA GLN A 365 14.72 0.98 -27.33
C GLN A 365 14.22 0.64 -28.74
N VAL A 366 14.75 -0.40 -29.39
CA VAL A 366 14.25 -0.87 -30.70
C VAL A 366 12.76 -1.23 -30.64
N PHE A 367 12.33 -1.94 -29.58
CA PHE A 367 10.91 -2.30 -29.41
C PHE A 367 10.04 -1.07 -29.12
N ILE A 368 10.54 -0.11 -28.34
CA ILE A 368 9.86 1.15 -28.07
C ILE A 368 9.70 1.98 -29.35
N ASP A 369 10.72 2.04 -30.20
CA ASP A 369 10.67 2.77 -31.47
C ASP A 369 9.68 2.12 -32.46
N LEU A 370 9.67 0.79 -32.53
CA LEU A 370 8.68 0.04 -33.30
C LEU A 370 7.26 0.30 -32.81
N TRP A 371 7.06 0.30 -31.49
CA TRP A 371 5.76 0.62 -30.91
C TRP A 371 5.35 2.08 -31.20
N SER A 372 6.25 3.04 -31.02
CA SER A 372 6.01 4.45 -31.37
C SER A 372 5.58 4.59 -32.83
N ARG A 373 6.21 3.84 -33.75
CA ARG A 373 5.84 3.81 -35.16
C ARG A 373 4.47 3.17 -35.40
N CYS A 374 4.15 2.07 -34.73
CA CYS A 374 2.83 1.43 -34.78
C CYS A 374 1.72 2.43 -34.40
N MET A 375 1.92 3.18 -33.31
CA MET A 375 0.96 4.20 -32.87
C MET A 375 0.82 5.35 -33.86
N LYS A 376 1.92 5.82 -34.46
CA LYS A 376 1.90 6.89 -35.48
C LYS A 376 1.18 6.48 -36.76
N GLU A 377 1.35 5.23 -37.19
CA GLU A 377 0.72 4.68 -38.40
C GLU A 377 -0.69 4.09 -38.15
N LYS A 378 -1.19 4.16 -36.91
CA LYS A 378 -2.45 3.52 -36.46
C LYS A 378 -2.50 2.02 -36.77
N TYR A 379 -1.35 1.36 -36.73
CA TYR A 379 -1.21 -0.07 -36.94
C TYR A 379 -1.18 -0.79 -35.59
N TYR A 380 -2.35 -1.19 -35.10
CA TYR A 380 -2.52 -1.63 -33.71
C TYR A 380 -2.30 -3.13 -33.46
N GLU A 381 -2.41 -3.97 -34.48
CA GLU A 381 -2.27 -5.44 -34.35
C GLU A 381 -1.01 -5.92 -33.59
N PRO A 382 0.20 -5.40 -33.86
CA PRO A 382 1.41 -5.87 -33.16
C PRO A 382 1.60 -5.22 -31.78
N VAL A 383 0.80 -4.24 -31.38
CA VAL A 383 1.07 -3.42 -30.18
C VAL A 383 1.06 -4.25 -28.90
N LEU A 384 0.08 -5.12 -28.71
CA LEU A 384 0.03 -5.99 -27.52
C LEU A 384 1.20 -6.96 -27.45
N LEU A 385 1.67 -7.46 -28.60
CA LEU A 385 2.85 -8.32 -28.65
C LEU A 385 4.12 -7.56 -28.28
N LEU A 386 4.25 -6.31 -28.74
CA LEU A 386 5.36 -5.42 -28.36
C LEU A 386 5.33 -5.12 -26.85
N ILE A 387 4.15 -4.81 -26.29
CA ILE A 387 3.98 -4.60 -24.83
C ILE A 387 4.40 -5.85 -24.06
N SER A 388 3.91 -7.04 -24.44
CA SER A 388 4.27 -8.28 -23.75
C SER A 388 5.76 -8.62 -23.83
N THR A 389 6.41 -8.24 -24.94
CA THR A 389 7.85 -8.42 -25.14
C THR A 389 8.64 -7.47 -24.24
N ILE A 390 8.24 -6.20 -24.19
CA ILE A 390 8.85 -5.20 -23.32
C ILE A 390 8.70 -5.61 -21.86
N ASP A 391 7.51 -6.07 -21.47
CA ASP A 391 7.21 -6.56 -20.13
C ASP A 391 8.16 -7.71 -19.73
N TYR A 392 8.35 -8.68 -20.64
CA TYR A 392 9.29 -9.78 -20.45
C TYR A 392 10.76 -9.34 -20.34
N ILE A 393 11.19 -8.36 -21.15
CA ILE A 393 12.57 -7.82 -21.07
C ILE A 393 12.80 -7.16 -19.70
N LEU A 394 11.83 -6.39 -19.22
CA LEU A 394 11.91 -5.72 -17.91
C LEU A 394 11.91 -6.73 -16.76
N ASP A 395 11.12 -7.80 -16.85
CA ASP A 395 11.13 -8.90 -15.86
C ASP A 395 12.49 -9.63 -15.85
N ALA A 396 13.11 -9.81 -17.02
CA ALA A 396 14.39 -10.49 -17.14
C ALA A 396 15.56 -9.67 -16.59
N GLN A 397 15.53 -8.34 -16.75
CA GLN A 397 16.56 -7.45 -16.23
C GLN A 397 15.99 -6.05 -15.91
N PRO A 398 15.54 -5.82 -14.66
CA PRO A 398 14.95 -4.54 -14.24
C PRO A 398 15.91 -3.35 -14.27
N SER A 399 17.22 -3.60 -14.07
CA SER A 399 18.26 -2.56 -14.01
C SER A 399 18.57 -1.88 -15.35
N ILE A 400 17.89 -2.27 -16.43
CA ILE A 400 18.03 -1.66 -17.76
C ILE A 400 17.41 -0.26 -17.80
N LEU A 401 16.39 0.00 -16.98
CA LEU A 401 15.66 1.26 -17.00
C LEU A 401 16.59 2.45 -16.69
N ASN A 402 16.56 3.42 -17.59
CA ASN A 402 17.27 4.69 -17.45
C ASN A 402 16.33 5.85 -17.83
N LYS A 403 16.78 7.09 -17.61
CA LYS A 403 15.95 8.28 -17.87
C LYS A 403 15.47 8.35 -19.33
N ALA A 404 16.32 7.99 -20.30
CA ALA A 404 15.99 8.04 -21.72
C ALA A 404 14.88 7.03 -22.08
N LEU A 405 14.98 5.80 -21.60
CA LEU A 405 13.97 4.77 -21.81
C LEU A 405 12.62 5.17 -21.19
N VAL A 406 12.62 5.71 -19.98
CA VAL A 406 11.40 6.21 -19.33
C VAL A 406 10.75 7.33 -20.16
N THR A 407 11.53 8.29 -20.63
CA THR A 407 11.04 9.38 -21.51
C THR A 407 10.45 8.86 -22.82
N ASN A 408 10.96 7.75 -23.36
CA ASN A 408 10.51 7.20 -24.65
C ASN A 408 9.31 6.25 -24.51
N ILE A 409 9.27 5.44 -23.45
CA ILE A 409 8.23 4.44 -23.23
C ILE A 409 6.91 5.05 -22.72
N LEU A 410 6.99 6.06 -21.85
CA LEU A 410 5.81 6.67 -21.23
C LEU A 410 4.83 7.28 -22.25
N PRO A 411 5.28 8.06 -23.26
CA PRO A 411 4.38 8.54 -24.31
C PRO A 411 3.71 7.40 -25.09
N CYS A 412 4.40 6.28 -25.31
CA CYS A 412 3.81 5.14 -26.02
C CYS A 412 2.72 4.45 -25.17
N LEU A 413 2.98 4.25 -23.88
CA LEU A 413 2.02 3.69 -22.91
C LEU A 413 0.76 4.58 -22.81
N THR A 414 0.98 5.86 -22.51
CA THR A 414 -0.11 6.83 -22.32
C THR A 414 -0.91 7.05 -23.60
N SER A 415 -0.27 7.16 -24.77
CA SER A 415 -0.97 7.29 -26.06
C SER A 415 -1.80 6.05 -26.40
N THR A 416 -1.36 4.85 -26.00
CA THR A 416 -2.10 3.60 -26.23
C THR A 416 -3.36 3.56 -25.37
N ILE A 417 -3.24 3.89 -24.09
CA ILE A 417 -4.37 3.96 -23.15
C ILE A 417 -5.37 5.05 -23.55
N GLN A 418 -4.85 6.21 -23.98
CA GLN A 418 -5.66 7.37 -24.36
C GLN A 418 -6.63 7.12 -25.51
N VAL A 419 -6.39 6.14 -26.40
CA VAL A 419 -7.30 5.85 -27.52
C VAL A 419 -8.72 5.54 -27.01
N ASP A 420 -8.83 4.61 -26.07
CA ASP A 420 -10.12 4.20 -25.51
C ASP A 420 -10.48 5.05 -24.28
N ALA A 421 -9.51 5.41 -23.44
CA ALA A 421 -9.78 6.22 -22.24
C ALA A 421 -10.31 7.62 -22.57
N PHE A 422 -9.80 8.27 -23.62
CA PHE A 422 -10.32 9.56 -24.10
C PHE A 422 -11.71 9.40 -24.71
N THR A 423 -11.95 8.30 -25.43
CA THR A 423 -13.26 7.99 -25.98
C THR A 423 -14.29 7.86 -24.85
N ARG A 424 -14.01 7.07 -23.81
CA ARG A 424 -14.87 6.97 -22.61
C ARG A 424 -15.08 8.32 -21.94
N PHE A 425 -14.01 9.10 -21.79
CA PHE A 425 -14.09 10.45 -21.21
C PHE A 425 -14.99 11.38 -22.03
N SER A 426 -14.98 11.30 -23.37
CA SER A 426 -15.83 12.14 -24.22
C SER A 426 -17.33 11.87 -24.02
N TYR A 427 -17.72 10.67 -23.58
CA TYR A 427 -19.10 10.33 -23.20
C TYR A 427 -19.43 10.68 -21.74
N SER A 428 -18.46 11.16 -20.95
CA SER A 428 -18.67 11.62 -19.58
C SER A 428 -19.42 12.96 -19.55
N PRO A 429 -20.30 13.20 -18.56
CA PRO A 429 -20.94 14.49 -18.34
C PRO A 429 -19.94 15.58 -17.89
N LEU A 430 -18.70 15.20 -17.59
CA LEU A 430 -17.61 16.14 -17.31
C LEU A 430 -16.97 16.68 -18.60
N TYR A 431 -17.25 16.07 -19.75
CA TYR A 431 -16.79 16.58 -21.03
C TYR A 431 -17.65 17.76 -21.47
N HIS A 432 -17.00 18.89 -21.81
CA HIS A 432 -17.67 20.13 -22.22
C HIS A 432 -18.73 19.94 -23.31
N GLY A 433 -18.51 19.02 -24.26
CA GLY A 433 -19.47 18.76 -25.34
C GLY A 433 -20.73 17.99 -24.91
N ASN A 434 -20.68 17.27 -23.79
CA ASN A 434 -21.75 16.43 -23.28
C ASN A 434 -22.14 16.81 -21.84
N PHE A 435 -21.88 18.06 -21.45
CA PHE A 435 -22.04 18.50 -20.07
C PHE A 435 -23.45 18.22 -19.54
N GLY A 436 -23.52 17.47 -18.42
CA GLY A 436 -24.78 17.08 -17.79
C GLY A 436 -25.56 15.94 -18.47
N GLN A 437 -25.05 15.34 -19.56
CA GLN A 437 -25.69 14.20 -20.22
C GLN A 437 -25.07 12.88 -19.79
N PHE A 438 -25.85 12.05 -19.11
CA PHE A 438 -25.41 10.71 -18.70
C PHE A 438 -25.61 9.71 -19.84
N ARG A 439 -24.51 9.31 -20.48
CA ARG A 439 -24.49 8.28 -21.53
C ARG A 439 -23.43 7.25 -21.21
N SER A 440 -23.72 5.98 -21.49
CA SER A 440 -22.71 4.91 -21.47
C SER A 440 -21.91 4.93 -22.79
N THR A 441 -20.67 4.46 -22.75
CA THR A 441 -19.83 4.39 -23.94
C THR A 441 -20.24 3.20 -24.80
N PRO A 442 -20.57 3.38 -26.10
CA PRO A 442 -20.88 2.27 -26.98
C PRO A 442 -19.66 1.38 -27.24
N GLN A 443 -19.82 0.06 -27.18
CA GLN A 443 -18.72 -0.88 -27.47
C GLN A 443 -18.15 -0.72 -28.89
N SER A 444 -18.97 -0.30 -29.85
CA SER A 444 -18.54 -0.03 -31.23
C SER A 444 -17.59 1.15 -31.37
N ALA A 445 -17.55 2.06 -30.38
CA ALA A 445 -16.64 3.19 -30.37
C ALA A 445 -15.26 2.85 -29.78
N LEU A 446 -15.14 1.70 -29.10
CA LEU A 446 -13.92 1.23 -28.47
C LEU A 446 -13.11 0.35 -29.42
N ASN A 447 -11.79 0.32 -29.24
CA ASN A 447 -10.90 -0.48 -30.05
C ASN A 447 -10.53 -1.80 -29.35
N PRO A 448 -11.10 -2.95 -29.77
CA PRO A 448 -10.84 -4.23 -29.10
C PRO A 448 -9.38 -4.69 -29.21
N LEU A 449 -8.60 -4.12 -30.13
CA LEU A 449 -7.18 -4.44 -30.29
C LEU A 449 -6.29 -3.75 -29.25
N LEU A 450 -6.79 -2.72 -28.55
CA LEU A 450 -6.05 -1.92 -27.58
C LEU A 450 -6.73 -1.91 -26.20
N PRO A 451 -6.82 -3.06 -25.51
CA PRO A 451 -7.23 -3.07 -24.13
C PRO A 451 -6.33 -2.17 -23.27
N THR A 452 -6.93 -1.43 -22.34
CA THR A 452 -6.26 -0.45 -21.49
C THR A 452 -5.44 -1.08 -20.36
N ALA A 453 -5.81 -2.28 -19.90
CA ALA A 453 -5.16 -2.93 -18.76
C ALA A 453 -3.67 -3.28 -18.98
N PRO A 454 -3.23 -3.99 -20.05
CA PRO A 454 -1.82 -4.35 -20.21
C PRO A 454 -0.82 -3.17 -20.23
N PRO A 455 -1.07 -2.07 -20.97
CA PRO A 455 -0.19 -0.91 -20.90
C PRO A 455 -0.27 -0.20 -19.54
N LEU A 456 -1.40 -0.23 -18.84
CA LEU A 456 -1.53 0.39 -17.52
C LEU A 456 -0.76 -0.39 -16.44
N ASP A 457 -0.85 -1.72 -16.45
CA ASP A 457 -0.06 -2.60 -15.59
C ASP A 457 1.45 -2.40 -15.82
N LEU A 458 1.85 -2.18 -17.08
CA LEU A 458 3.23 -1.88 -17.41
C LEU A 458 3.67 -0.49 -16.90
N ILE A 459 2.80 0.53 -16.92
CA ILE A 459 3.08 1.83 -16.26
C ILE A 459 3.31 1.61 -14.76
N HIS A 460 2.41 0.88 -14.10
CA HIS A 460 2.53 0.57 -12.67
C HIS A 460 3.83 -0.18 -12.36
N LYS A 461 4.15 -1.23 -13.13
CA LYS A 461 5.41 -1.97 -13.02
C LYS A 461 6.62 -1.06 -13.15
N ILE A 462 6.67 -0.19 -14.18
CA ILE A 462 7.78 0.76 -14.36
C ILE A 462 7.89 1.70 -13.15
N SER A 463 6.77 2.16 -12.60
CA SER A 463 6.76 2.97 -11.38
C SER A 463 7.42 2.23 -10.21
N CYS A 464 7.04 0.97 -9.96
CA CYS A 464 7.65 0.14 -8.92
C CYS A 464 9.15 -0.10 -9.17
N LEU A 465 9.55 -0.35 -10.43
CA LEU A 465 10.96 -0.57 -10.77
C LEU A 465 11.82 0.68 -10.58
N THR A 466 11.24 1.87 -10.80
CA THR A 466 11.95 3.13 -10.59
C THR A 466 11.98 3.56 -9.13
N TYR A 467 11.09 3.03 -8.27
CA TYR A 467 10.96 3.40 -6.85
C TYR A 467 12.27 3.29 -6.06
N SER A 468 13.14 2.31 -6.39
CA SER A 468 14.45 2.16 -5.73
C SER A 468 15.45 3.29 -6.03
N SER A 469 15.21 4.09 -7.07
CA SER A 469 16.08 5.20 -7.47
C SER A 469 15.29 6.50 -7.46
N THR A 470 15.41 7.27 -6.37
CA THR A 470 14.76 8.59 -6.20
C THR A 470 14.87 9.50 -7.43
N PRO A 471 16.04 9.71 -8.08
CA PRO A 471 16.12 10.60 -9.23
C PRO A 471 15.46 10.04 -10.50
N LEU A 472 15.37 8.72 -10.65
CA LEU A 472 14.68 8.10 -11.78
C LEU A 472 13.17 8.06 -11.55
N HIS A 473 12.74 7.83 -10.31
CA HIS A 473 11.34 7.85 -9.91
C HIS A 473 10.74 9.26 -10.02
N ALA A 474 11.46 10.28 -9.57
CA ALA A 474 11.05 11.67 -9.77
C ALA A 474 10.95 12.03 -11.27
N HIS A 475 11.88 11.53 -12.09
CA HIS A 475 11.83 11.71 -13.54
C HIS A 475 10.62 11.02 -14.18
N PHE A 476 10.25 9.82 -13.69
CA PHE A 476 9.05 9.10 -14.13
C PHE A 476 7.78 9.92 -13.87
N TRP A 477 7.57 10.39 -12.64
CA TRP A 477 6.39 11.17 -12.26
C TRP A 477 6.34 12.56 -12.90
N GLY A 478 7.50 13.18 -13.16
CA GLY A 478 7.59 14.42 -13.92
C GLY A 478 7.41 14.26 -15.43
N SER A 479 7.57 13.04 -15.96
CA SER A 479 7.38 12.74 -17.39
C SER A 479 5.95 12.28 -17.73
N LEU A 480 5.15 11.94 -16.73
CA LEU A 480 3.74 11.59 -16.94
C LEU A 480 2.93 12.85 -17.30
N PRO A 481 2.05 12.78 -18.33
CA PRO A 481 1.16 13.89 -18.65
C PRO A 481 0.26 14.21 -17.45
N THR A 482 0.11 15.50 -17.12
CA THR A 482 -0.71 15.98 -15.99
C THR A 482 -2.16 15.54 -16.09
N ASP A 483 -2.70 15.57 -17.30
CA ASP A 483 -4.12 15.28 -17.56
C ASP A 483 -4.43 13.78 -17.53
N PHE A 484 -3.40 12.94 -17.67
CA PHE A 484 -3.54 11.50 -17.79
C PHE A 484 -4.12 10.89 -16.51
N ILE A 485 -3.56 11.20 -15.34
CA ILE A 485 -4.03 10.67 -14.06
C ILE A 485 -5.48 11.09 -13.81
N LEU A 486 -5.81 12.37 -14.01
CA LEU A 486 -7.15 12.90 -13.81
C LEU A 486 -8.18 12.27 -14.77
N MET A 487 -7.81 12.02 -16.02
CA MET A 487 -8.66 11.32 -16.99
C MET A 487 -8.87 9.85 -16.58
N MET A 488 -7.84 9.19 -16.06
CA MET A 488 -7.91 7.79 -15.65
C MET A 488 -8.66 7.58 -14.32
N LEU A 489 -8.75 8.62 -13.47
CA LEU A 489 -9.57 8.63 -12.26
C LEU A 489 -11.06 8.99 -12.51
N ASN A 490 -11.47 9.21 -13.76
CA ASN A 490 -12.85 9.50 -14.12
C ASN A 490 -13.73 8.24 -13.91
N PRO A 491 -14.99 8.36 -13.44
CA PRO A 491 -15.77 7.17 -13.14
C PRO A 491 -16.34 6.50 -14.40
N TRP A 492 -16.12 7.05 -15.60
CA TRP A 492 -16.37 6.38 -16.89
C TRP A 492 -15.25 5.43 -17.31
N GLN A 493 -14.14 5.37 -16.58
CA GLN A 493 -13.11 4.36 -16.82
C GLN A 493 -13.49 3.02 -16.16
N PRO A 494 -12.99 1.89 -16.68
CA PRO A 494 -13.20 0.59 -16.05
C PRO A 494 -12.72 0.57 -14.61
N THR A 495 -13.45 -0.11 -13.72
CA THR A 495 -13.11 -0.20 -12.29
C THR A 495 -11.72 -0.79 -12.07
N SER A 496 -11.34 -1.82 -12.85
CA SER A 496 -9.99 -2.41 -12.81
C SER A 496 -8.91 -1.36 -13.05
N ASP A 497 -9.12 -0.49 -14.03
CA ASP A 497 -8.12 0.49 -14.45
C ASP A 497 -7.97 1.58 -13.39
N ILE A 498 -9.09 2.02 -12.78
CA ILE A 498 -9.05 2.99 -11.67
C ILE A 498 -8.31 2.38 -10.47
N LEU A 499 -8.52 1.10 -10.16
CA LEU A 499 -7.80 0.41 -9.09
C LEU A 499 -6.29 0.36 -9.37
N THR A 500 -5.87 0.03 -10.60
CA THR A 500 -4.44 0.10 -10.98
C THR A 500 -3.88 1.53 -10.87
N ILE A 501 -4.69 2.56 -11.10
CA ILE A 501 -4.28 3.95 -10.87
C ILE A 501 -4.14 4.27 -9.38
N PHE A 502 -4.96 3.71 -8.50
CA PHE A 502 -4.75 3.86 -7.05
C PHE A 502 -3.43 3.23 -6.61
N GLU A 503 -3.12 2.02 -7.11
CA GLU A 503 -1.83 1.36 -6.87
C GLU A 503 -0.66 2.15 -7.48
N LEU A 504 -0.85 2.75 -8.65
CA LEU A 504 0.14 3.63 -9.24
C LEU A 504 0.32 4.89 -8.38
N LEU A 505 -0.74 5.51 -7.86
CA LEU A 505 -0.66 6.71 -7.04
C LEU A 505 -0.04 6.46 -5.67
N SER A 506 -0.15 5.26 -5.10
CA SER A 506 0.51 4.94 -3.83
C SER A 506 2.03 5.04 -3.93
N THR A 507 2.61 4.75 -5.09
CA THR A 507 4.06 4.92 -5.29
C THR A 507 4.46 6.38 -5.50
N SER A 508 3.51 7.29 -5.75
CA SER A 508 3.77 8.74 -5.94
C SER A 508 3.95 9.54 -4.64
N ILE A 509 3.77 8.89 -3.49
CA ILE A 509 3.82 9.54 -2.19
C ILE A 509 5.28 9.82 -1.82
N LEU A 510 5.74 11.04 -2.11
CA LEU A 510 7.10 11.50 -1.83
C LEU A 510 7.13 12.49 -0.64
N PRO A 511 8.29 12.73 -0.03
CA PRO A 511 8.39 13.62 1.13
C PRO A 511 7.89 15.05 0.91
N THR A 512 7.87 15.52 -0.34
CA THR A 512 7.54 16.92 -0.70
C THR A 512 6.49 17.05 -1.79
N THR A 513 6.06 15.95 -2.41
CA THR A 513 5.15 15.97 -3.57
C THR A 513 4.25 14.75 -3.55
N PHE A 514 3.04 14.88 -4.10
CA PHE A 514 2.13 13.77 -4.34
C PHE A 514 1.60 13.80 -5.79
N GLY A 515 1.51 12.63 -6.43
CA GLY A 515 1.07 12.51 -7.83
C GLY A 515 2.13 12.97 -8.84
N ASN A 516 1.69 13.65 -9.90
CA ASN A 516 2.58 14.22 -10.91
C ASN A 516 3.53 15.26 -10.29
N ILE A 517 4.79 15.29 -10.76
CA ILE A 517 5.78 16.28 -10.31
C ILE A 517 5.82 17.43 -11.31
N CYS A 518 5.35 18.59 -10.88
CA CYS A 518 5.37 19.84 -11.64
C CYS A 518 6.67 20.62 -11.39
N THR A 519 7.04 21.49 -12.33
CA THR A 519 8.21 22.38 -12.18
C THR A 519 7.96 23.56 -11.26
N ASP A 520 6.69 23.98 -11.12
CA ASP A 520 6.27 25.11 -10.30
C ASP A 520 5.49 24.64 -9.07
N ALA A 521 5.75 25.25 -7.91
CA ALA A 521 5.13 24.90 -6.64
C ALA A 521 3.62 25.22 -6.62
N THR A 522 3.19 26.29 -7.31
CA THR A 522 1.76 26.63 -7.38
C THR A 522 0.98 25.60 -8.18
N GLN A 523 1.55 25.17 -9.32
CA GLN A 523 0.99 24.10 -10.15
C GLN A 523 1.00 22.76 -9.41
N GLN A 524 2.06 22.47 -8.65
CA GLN A 524 2.14 21.26 -7.82
C GLN A 524 0.98 21.21 -6.82
N SER A 525 0.75 22.29 -6.06
CA SER A 525 -0.32 22.35 -5.07
C SER A 525 -1.72 22.25 -5.72
N GLN A 526 -1.92 22.88 -6.88
CA GLN A 526 -3.17 22.74 -7.64
C GLN A 526 -3.40 21.31 -8.13
N MET A 527 -2.36 20.66 -8.66
CA MET A 527 -2.45 19.28 -9.15
C MET A 527 -2.75 18.30 -8.01
N GLU A 528 -2.07 18.45 -6.88
CA GLU A 528 -2.32 17.66 -5.67
C GLU A 528 -3.76 17.82 -5.19
N THR A 529 -4.28 19.04 -5.21
CA THR A 529 -5.69 19.33 -4.88
C THR A 529 -6.63 18.65 -5.86
N TYR A 530 -6.40 18.73 -7.17
CA TYR A 530 -7.27 18.09 -8.16
C TYR A 530 -7.28 16.57 -8.06
N ILE A 531 -6.12 15.95 -7.84
CA ILE A 531 -6.00 14.50 -7.65
C ILE A 531 -6.76 14.09 -6.39
N LEU A 532 -6.55 14.80 -5.28
CA LEU A 532 -7.24 14.52 -4.02
C LEU A 532 -8.76 14.72 -4.12
N ASP A 533 -9.20 15.79 -4.77
CA ASP A 533 -10.60 16.04 -5.01
C ASP A 533 -11.22 14.85 -5.74
N ARG A 534 -10.58 14.42 -6.83
CA ARG A 534 -11.04 13.32 -7.66
C ARG A 534 -11.06 11.97 -6.93
N VAL A 535 -10.02 11.65 -6.15
CA VAL A 535 -9.99 10.45 -5.30
C VAL A 535 -11.10 10.51 -4.25
N CYS A 536 -11.32 11.68 -3.63
CA CYS A 536 -12.38 11.86 -2.66
C CYS A 536 -13.77 11.67 -3.31
N PHE A 537 -14.01 12.19 -4.53
CA PHE A 537 -15.27 11.97 -5.26
C PHE A 537 -15.58 10.48 -5.48
N LEU A 538 -14.56 9.65 -5.74
CA LEU A 538 -14.71 8.21 -5.90
C LEU A 538 -15.12 7.47 -4.62
N LEU A 539 -15.08 8.11 -3.44
CA LEU A 539 -15.59 7.52 -2.19
C LEU A 539 -17.11 7.30 -2.22
N TRP A 540 -17.88 8.05 -3.03
CA TRP A 540 -19.32 7.82 -3.17
C TRP A 540 -19.80 7.68 -4.62
N GLU A 541 -19.10 8.27 -5.60
CA GLU A 541 -19.43 8.07 -7.01
C GLU A 541 -19.38 6.60 -7.40
N THR A 542 -20.28 6.19 -8.28
CA THR A 542 -20.37 4.80 -8.77
C THR A 542 -19.75 4.74 -10.16
N PRO A 543 -18.67 3.95 -10.35
CA PRO A 543 -18.10 3.73 -11.68
C PRO A 543 -19.16 3.24 -12.68
N ARG A 544 -19.17 3.85 -13.85
CA ARG A 544 -20.08 3.52 -14.95
C ARG A 544 -19.41 2.51 -15.87
N VAL A 545 -20.19 1.52 -16.28
CA VAL A 545 -19.74 0.49 -17.22
C VAL A 545 -20.10 0.88 -18.65
N ASP A 546 -19.30 0.39 -19.58
CA ASP A 546 -19.56 0.49 -21.02
C ASP A 546 -20.91 -0.19 -21.36
N GLU A 547 -21.54 0.20 -22.47
CA GLU A 547 -22.86 -0.32 -22.85
C GLU A 547 -22.86 -1.86 -22.96
N GLY A 548 -23.92 -2.49 -22.45
CA GLY A 548 -24.10 -3.95 -22.50
C GLY A 548 -23.35 -4.74 -21.42
N LEU A 549 -22.58 -4.08 -20.55
CA LEU A 549 -21.94 -4.72 -19.39
C LEU A 549 -22.82 -4.62 -18.13
N PRO A 550 -22.73 -5.62 -17.21
CA PRO A 550 -23.47 -5.58 -15.96
C PRO A 550 -22.97 -4.47 -15.04
N GLN A 551 -23.89 -3.86 -14.29
CA GLN A 551 -23.52 -2.87 -13.27
C GLN A 551 -22.74 -3.51 -12.12
N PRO A 552 -21.79 -2.78 -11.50
CA PRO A 552 -21.01 -3.31 -10.38
C PRO A 552 -21.92 -3.64 -9.20
N THR A 553 -21.65 -4.79 -8.59
CA THR A 553 -22.36 -5.26 -7.40
C THR A 553 -22.01 -4.41 -6.18
N ARG A 554 -22.84 -4.46 -5.13
CA ARG A 554 -22.55 -3.76 -3.87
C ARG A 554 -21.21 -4.17 -3.25
N ALA A 555 -20.85 -5.45 -3.34
CA ALA A 555 -19.58 -5.97 -2.82
C ALA A 555 -18.37 -5.38 -3.57
N GLU A 556 -18.46 -5.28 -4.90
CA GLU A 556 -17.44 -4.66 -5.74
C GLU A 556 -17.31 -3.16 -5.44
N LEU A 557 -18.43 -2.45 -5.27
CA LEU A 557 -18.42 -1.03 -4.91
C LEU A 557 -17.82 -0.76 -3.53
N THR A 558 -18.14 -1.59 -2.54
CA THR A 558 -17.53 -1.47 -1.20
C THR A 558 -16.03 -1.74 -1.25
N SER A 559 -15.60 -2.78 -1.98
CA SER A 559 -14.18 -3.08 -2.19
C SER A 559 -13.45 -1.96 -2.94
N PHE A 560 -14.10 -1.36 -3.94
CA PHE A 560 -13.57 -0.21 -4.68
C PHE A 560 -13.37 1.02 -3.78
N ARG A 561 -14.37 1.34 -2.95
CA ARG A 561 -14.27 2.45 -1.98
C ARG A 561 -13.24 2.18 -0.90
N LEU A 562 -13.08 0.92 -0.48
CA LEU A 562 -12.01 0.51 0.42
C LEU A 562 -10.64 0.79 -0.21
N ALA A 563 -10.43 0.46 -1.48
CA ALA A 563 -9.17 0.76 -2.16
C ALA A 563 -8.88 2.27 -2.24
N ALA A 564 -9.90 3.11 -2.51
CA ALA A 564 -9.77 4.56 -2.46
C ALA A 564 -9.41 5.07 -1.04
N MET A 565 -10.05 4.51 0.00
CA MET A 565 -9.72 4.82 1.40
C MET A 565 -8.30 4.36 1.76
N THR A 566 -7.84 3.22 1.25
CA THR A 566 -6.47 2.73 1.43
C THR A 566 -5.44 3.69 0.86
N LEU A 567 -5.67 4.25 -0.33
CA LEU A 567 -4.79 5.28 -0.90
C LEU A 567 -4.74 6.54 0.00
N LEU A 568 -5.90 7.01 0.48
CA LEU A 568 -5.94 8.15 1.41
C LEU A 568 -5.25 7.82 2.75
N ALA A 569 -5.34 6.58 3.21
CA ALA A 569 -4.68 6.11 4.40
C ALA A 569 -3.16 6.06 4.23
N GLU A 570 -2.66 5.51 3.12
CA GLU A 570 -1.23 5.50 2.79
C GLU A 570 -0.69 6.93 2.70
N LEU A 571 -1.45 7.86 2.12
CA LEU A 571 -1.10 9.27 2.09
C LEU A 571 -1.04 9.88 3.49
N ALA A 572 -2.03 9.62 4.34
CA ALA A 572 -2.10 10.13 5.70
C ALA A 572 -0.97 9.56 6.59
N PHE A 573 -0.67 8.27 6.47
CA PHE A 573 0.31 7.56 7.29
C PHE A 573 1.74 7.58 6.73
N SER A 574 1.97 8.29 5.63
CA SER A 574 3.25 8.38 4.89
C SER A 574 4.44 8.98 5.67
N SER A 575 4.29 9.29 6.96
CA SER A 575 5.37 9.85 7.77
C SER A 575 6.54 8.86 7.91
N PRO A 576 7.78 9.28 7.60
CA PRO A 576 8.95 8.51 7.99
C PRO A 576 8.98 8.37 9.52
N PRO A 577 9.54 7.26 10.06
CA PRO A 577 9.71 7.10 11.49
C PRO A 577 10.60 8.22 12.06
N PRO A 578 10.30 8.76 13.25
CA PRO A 578 9.17 8.44 14.12
C PRO A 578 7.83 8.98 13.60
N HIS A 579 6.77 8.17 13.66
CA HIS A 579 5.41 8.40 13.12
C HIS A 579 4.63 9.59 13.72
N ASN A 580 5.32 10.53 14.39
CA ASN A 580 4.74 11.69 15.06
C ASN A 580 5.01 13.01 14.33
N THR A 581 5.61 12.98 13.13
CA THR A 581 5.85 14.19 12.34
C THR A 581 4.84 14.33 11.22
N ALA A 582 4.30 15.54 11.04
CA ALA A 582 3.43 15.87 9.93
C ALA A 582 4.12 15.65 8.57
N SER A 583 3.70 14.61 7.84
CA SER A 583 4.13 14.35 6.46
C SER A 583 3.47 15.34 5.49
N HIS A 584 4.07 15.53 4.32
CA HIS A 584 3.45 16.32 3.24
C HIS A 584 2.05 15.80 2.90
N GLY A 585 1.91 14.48 2.76
CA GLY A 585 0.62 13.85 2.46
C GLY A 585 -0.47 14.14 3.50
N SER A 586 -0.16 14.01 4.80
CA SER A 586 -1.14 14.29 5.85
C SER A 586 -1.50 15.77 5.94
N ARG A 587 -0.54 16.68 5.67
CA ARG A 587 -0.79 18.13 5.59
C ARG A 587 -1.71 18.51 4.44
N ILE A 588 -1.49 17.97 3.23
CA ILE A 588 -2.38 18.27 2.10
C ILE A 588 -3.79 17.76 2.41
N LEU A 589 -3.92 16.56 2.98
CA LEU A 589 -5.22 15.99 3.32
C LEU A 589 -5.93 16.79 4.42
N ALA A 590 -5.18 17.27 5.42
CA ALA A 590 -5.69 18.18 6.44
C ALA A 590 -6.13 19.52 5.83
N GLY A 591 -5.33 20.13 4.96
CA GLY A 591 -5.63 21.41 4.32
C GLY A 591 -6.73 21.37 3.25
N HIS A 592 -7.11 20.18 2.77
CA HIS A 592 -8.09 20.04 1.69
C HIS A 592 -9.52 20.41 2.14
N ARG A 593 -10.18 21.31 1.38
CA ARG A 593 -11.50 21.91 1.71
C ARG A 593 -12.57 20.89 2.12
N SER A 594 -12.65 19.75 1.43
CA SER A 594 -13.76 18.80 1.59
C SER A 594 -13.36 17.36 1.90
N ALA A 595 -12.07 17.06 2.10
CA ALA A 595 -11.63 15.66 2.24
C ALA A 595 -12.20 15.02 3.51
N ILE A 596 -12.07 15.72 4.65
CA ILE A 596 -12.61 15.30 5.95
C ILE A 596 -14.12 15.08 5.88
N ALA A 597 -14.87 16.03 5.33
CA ALA A 597 -16.33 15.91 5.22
C ALA A 597 -16.78 14.74 4.35
N ARG A 598 -16.03 14.44 3.28
CA ARG A 598 -16.30 13.33 2.37
C ARG A 598 -15.98 11.97 3.01
N ILE A 599 -14.91 11.89 3.80
CA ILE A 599 -14.61 10.71 4.63
C ILE A 599 -15.73 10.48 5.64
N VAL A 600 -16.19 11.53 6.33
CA VAL A 600 -17.31 11.45 7.27
C VAL A 600 -18.61 10.99 6.58
N ARG A 601 -18.90 11.52 5.38
CA ARG A 601 -20.05 11.08 4.59
C ARG A 601 -19.97 9.59 4.27
N LEU A 602 -18.82 9.11 3.81
CA LEU A 602 -18.62 7.69 3.52
C LEU A 602 -18.79 6.83 4.79
N LEU A 603 -18.24 7.25 5.93
CA LEU A 603 -18.42 6.54 7.20
C LEU A 603 -19.90 6.49 7.60
N TYR A 604 -20.64 7.58 7.42
CA TYR A 604 -22.08 7.63 7.68
C TYR A 604 -22.85 6.62 6.83
N ASP A 605 -22.62 6.63 5.51
CA ASP A 605 -23.28 5.72 4.57
C ASP A 605 -22.89 4.24 4.86
N SER A 606 -21.65 4.02 5.29
CA SER A 606 -21.11 2.69 5.59
C SER A 606 -21.67 2.11 6.88
N VAL A 607 -21.72 2.91 7.96
CA VAL A 607 -22.35 2.54 9.22
C VAL A 607 -23.85 2.32 9.01
N ALA A 608 -24.53 3.16 8.24
CA ALA A 608 -25.94 2.93 7.90
C ALA A 608 -26.14 1.61 7.13
N THR A 609 -25.23 1.28 6.22
CA THR A 609 -25.25 0.01 5.47
C THR A 609 -25.02 -1.19 6.39
N LEU A 610 -24.18 -1.07 7.42
CA LEU A 610 -23.93 -2.14 8.39
C LEU A 610 -25.22 -2.61 9.08
N TYR A 611 -26.11 -1.68 9.44
CA TYR A 611 -27.43 -1.99 10.02
C TYR A 611 -28.45 -2.57 9.03
N THR A 612 -28.15 -2.60 7.73
CA THR A 612 -28.98 -3.30 6.74
C THR A 612 -28.70 -4.81 6.66
N LEU A 613 -27.80 -5.32 7.51
CA LEU A 613 -27.39 -6.72 7.56
C LEU A 613 -26.88 -7.23 6.20
N PRO A 614 -25.81 -6.61 5.66
CA PRO A 614 -25.29 -6.99 4.35
C PRO A 614 -24.71 -8.40 4.39
N SER A 615 -24.76 -9.10 3.25
CA SER A 615 -24.14 -10.41 3.09
C SER A 615 -22.62 -10.34 3.27
N GLU A 616 -22.00 -11.45 3.71
CA GLU A 616 -20.55 -11.62 3.91
C GLU A 616 -19.62 -10.98 2.85
N PRO A 617 -19.83 -11.15 1.53
CA PRO A 617 -18.94 -10.55 0.51
C PRO A 617 -18.91 -9.01 0.55
N THR A 618 -19.91 -8.37 1.16
CA THR A 618 -19.95 -6.92 1.38
C THR A 618 -19.55 -6.55 2.81
N LEU A 619 -19.88 -7.39 3.81
CA LEU A 619 -19.65 -7.12 5.22
C LEU A 619 -18.16 -6.98 5.57
N THR A 620 -17.31 -7.89 5.09
CA THR A 620 -15.86 -7.88 5.38
C THR A 620 -15.18 -6.58 4.90
N PRO A 621 -15.29 -6.18 3.61
CA PRO A 621 -14.68 -4.93 3.15
C PRO A 621 -15.35 -3.69 3.76
N LEU A 622 -16.63 -3.74 4.14
CA LEU A 622 -17.32 -2.66 4.83
C LEU A 622 -16.73 -2.40 6.22
N ASN A 623 -16.51 -3.46 7.00
CA ASN A 623 -15.89 -3.35 8.33
C ASN A 623 -14.46 -2.80 8.23
N ALA A 624 -13.67 -3.29 7.26
CA ALA A 624 -12.32 -2.77 7.01
C ALA A 624 -12.35 -1.27 6.66
N LEU A 625 -13.31 -0.85 5.83
CA LEU A 625 -13.48 0.54 5.43
C LEU A 625 -13.88 1.45 6.60
N ILE A 626 -14.77 1.01 7.48
CA ILE A 626 -15.14 1.75 8.69
C ILE A 626 -13.93 1.90 9.62
N ASN A 627 -13.25 0.80 9.94
CA ASN A 627 -12.09 0.81 10.83
C ASN A 627 -10.97 1.71 10.29
N LEU A 628 -10.66 1.61 8.99
CA LEU A 628 -9.63 2.40 8.34
C LEU A 628 -10.00 3.88 8.25
N GLY A 629 -11.25 4.20 7.87
CA GLY A 629 -11.70 5.59 7.75
C GLY A 629 -11.69 6.33 9.10
N VAL A 630 -12.05 5.65 10.19
CA VAL A 630 -11.95 6.22 11.55
C VAL A 630 -10.49 6.45 11.94
N HIS A 631 -9.60 5.49 11.65
CA HIS A 631 -8.18 5.62 11.96
C HIS A 631 -7.54 6.79 11.20
N VAL A 632 -7.86 6.96 9.91
CA VAL A 632 -7.42 8.09 9.09
C VAL A 632 -7.95 9.42 9.64
N LEU A 633 -9.25 9.49 9.95
CA LEU A 633 -9.87 10.69 10.51
C LEU A 633 -9.23 11.09 11.84
N HIS A 634 -9.09 10.14 12.77
CA HIS A 634 -8.47 10.36 14.07
C HIS A 634 -7.01 10.82 13.92
N HIS A 635 -6.24 10.19 13.03
CA HIS A 635 -4.84 10.55 12.80
C HIS A 635 -4.67 11.98 12.27
N ILE A 636 -5.51 12.38 11.31
CA ILE A 636 -5.48 13.75 10.76
C ILE A 636 -5.83 14.77 11.84
N LEU A 637 -6.88 14.51 12.63
CA LEU A 637 -7.31 15.42 13.69
C LEU A 637 -6.27 15.49 14.81
N ALA A 638 -5.68 14.37 15.22
CA ALA A 638 -4.67 14.34 16.29
C ALA A 638 -3.37 15.07 15.91
N LEU A 639 -2.95 15.01 14.64
CA LEU A 639 -1.71 15.67 14.19
C LEU A 639 -1.89 17.14 13.81
N HIS A 640 -3.05 17.51 13.28
CA HIS A 640 -3.28 18.83 12.67
C HIS A 640 -4.42 19.61 13.34
N ALA A 641 -4.76 19.30 14.60
CA ALA A 641 -5.85 19.94 15.34
C ALA A 641 -5.80 21.47 15.30
N GLU A 642 -4.61 22.06 15.43
CA GLU A 642 -4.41 23.52 15.43
C GLU A 642 -4.64 24.17 14.06
N GLU A 643 -4.46 23.42 12.98
CA GLU A 643 -4.60 23.90 11.59
C GLU A 643 -6.00 23.64 11.01
N ILE A 644 -6.85 22.89 11.72
CA ILE A 644 -8.15 22.44 11.24
C ILE A 644 -9.29 23.16 11.98
N ASP A 645 -10.01 24.03 11.28
CA ASP A 645 -11.40 24.34 11.65
C ASP A 645 -12.30 23.18 11.19
N LEU A 646 -12.63 22.30 12.15
CA LEU A 646 -13.46 21.12 11.88
C LEU A 646 -14.87 21.50 11.44
N SER A 647 -15.46 22.57 12.00
CA SER A 647 -16.82 23.00 11.68
C SER A 647 -16.90 23.48 10.23
N GLU A 648 -15.96 24.33 9.81
CA GLU A 648 -15.87 24.82 8.44
C GLU A 648 -15.69 23.67 7.44
N LYS A 649 -14.76 22.74 7.72
CA LYS A 649 -14.50 21.62 6.82
C LYS A 649 -15.69 20.69 6.69
N LEU A 650 -16.42 20.41 7.78
CA LEU A 650 -17.61 19.56 7.76
C LEU A 650 -18.79 20.20 7.00
N GLN A 651 -18.87 21.53 6.92
CA GLN A 651 -19.91 22.22 6.13
C GLN A 651 -19.78 22.00 4.62
N ALA A 652 -18.65 21.49 4.14
CA ALA A 652 -18.47 21.15 2.72
C ALA A 652 -19.40 20.03 2.22
N VAL A 653 -20.07 19.31 3.13
CA VAL A 653 -21.10 18.31 2.79
C VAL A 653 -22.39 18.62 3.53
N ASN A 654 -23.53 18.48 2.86
CA ASN A 654 -24.84 18.65 3.46
C ASN A 654 -25.02 17.77 4.71
N GLY A 655 -25.27 18.45 5.84
CA GLY A 655 -25.43 17.81 7.14
C GLY A 655 -24.15 17.20 7.70
N GLY A 656 -22.95 17.62 7.25
CA GLY A 656 -21.68 17.01 7.64
C GLY A 656 -21.43 16.99 9.15
N ILE A 657 -21.75 18.07 9.87
CA ILE A 657 -21.64 18.13 11.34
C ILE A 657 -22.56 17.09 12.01
N HIS A 658 -23.80 16.97 11.55
CA HIS A 658 -24.75 15.99 12.09
C HIS A 658 -24.30 14.56 11.77
N LYS A 659 -23.87 14.29 10.53
CA LYS A 659 -23.35 13.00 10.10
C LYS A 659 -22.13 12.58 10.92
N HIS A 660 -21.21 13.52 11.16
CA HIS A 660 -20.03 13.31 12.01
C HIS A 660 -20.43 12.83 13.40
N ARG A 661 -21.31 13.58 14.09
CA ARG A 661 -21.80 13.22 15.43
C ARG A 661 -22.50 11.86 15.43
N VAL A 662 -23.43 11.60 14.50
CA VAL A 662 -24.16 10.33 14.43
C VAL A 662 -23.21 9.13 14.24
N VAL A 663 -22.21 9.26 13.36
CA VAL A 663 -21.21 8.20 13.15
C VAL A 663 -20.42 7.94 14.42
N LEU A 664 -19.86 8.99 15.03
CA LEU A 664 -19.05 8.85 16.23
C LEU A 664 -19.85 8.26 17.39
N THR A 665 -21.09 8.70 17.62
CA THR A 665 -21.96 8.10 18.63
C THR A 665 -22.21 6.62 18.32
N ARG A 666 -22.60 6.24 17.11
CA ARG A 666 -22.87 4.81 16.80
C ARG A 666 -21.64 3.92 17.00
N LEU A 667 -20.45 4.42 16.66
CA LEU A 667 -19.21 3.66 16.79
C LEU A 667 -18.70 3.62 18.24
N ALA A 668 -18.74 4.74 18.96
CA ALA A 668 -18.34 4.82 20.37
C ALA A 668 -19.20 3.93 21.27
N PHE A 669 -20.49 3.80 20.93
CA PHE A 669 -21.46 2.97 21.64
C PHE A 669 -21.62 1.56 21.04
N SER A 670 -20.72 1.13 20.15
CA SER A 670 -20.78 -0.21 19.56
C SER A 670 -20.30 -1.28 20.55
N GLU A 671 -21.16 -2.25 20.84
CA GLU A 671 -20.88 -3.31 21.83
C GLU A 671 -20.18 -4.53 21.17
N GLY A 672 -20.17 -4.61 19.83
CA GLY A 672 -19.53 -5.68 19.07
C GLY A 672 -20.39 -6.94 18.91
N TRP A 673 -21.69 -6.86 19.16
CA TRP A 673 -22.61 -8.00 19.02
C TRP A 673 -23.26 -8.03 17.64
N TYR A 674 -23.19 -9.18 16.97
CA TYR A 674 -23.80 -9.51 15.67
C TYR A 674 -23.44 -8.56 14.52
N ILE A 675 -23.95 -7.32 14.52
CA ILE A 675 -23.78 -6.29 13.50
C ILE A 675 -22.38 -5.65 13.58
N ASP A 676 -21.89 -5.39 14.80
CA ASP A 676 -20.63 -4.65 15.03
C ASP A 676 -19.42 -5.58 15.27
N ARG A 677 -19.55 -6.89 15.00
CA ARG A 677 -18.48 -7.87 15.29
C ARG A 677 -17.15 -7.56 14.59
N GLY A 678 -17.21 -6.92 13.42
CA GLY A 678 -16.03 -6.53 12.66
C GLY A 678 -15.47 -5.16 13.03
N ILE A 679 -16.13 -4.42 13.92
CA ILE A 679 -15.64 -3.14 14.43
C ILE A 679 -14.62 -3.40 15.53
N THR A 680 -13.48 -2.75 15.39
CA THR A 680 -12.28 -3.00 16.19
C THR A 680 -12.33 -2.19 17.50
N ASP A 681 -11.82 -2.75 18.61
CA ASP A 681 -11.72 -2.04 19.91
C ASP A 681 -11.05 -0.67 19.78
N GLU A 682 -10.01 -0.64 18.98
CA GLU A 682 -9.21 0.55 18.72
C GLU A 682 -10.03 1.61 17.97
N THR A 683 -10.88 1.18 17.04
CA THR A 683 -11.85 2.03 16.33
C THR A 683 -12.87 2.64 17.29
N VAL A 684 -13.39 1.86 18.24
CA VAL A 684 -14.31 2.35 19.28
C VAL A 684 -13.63 3.38 20.19
N ARG A 685 -12.40 3.11 20.60
CA ARG A 685 -11.60 4.01 21.44
C ARG A 685 -11.33 5.34 20.74
N MET A 686 -10.92 5.30 19.47
CA MET A 686 -10.69 6.50 18.65
C MET A 686 -11.98 7.28 18.40
N ALA A 687 -13.09 6.59 18.14
CA ALA A 687 -14.39 7.24 17.97
C ALA A 687 -14.85 7.93 19.26
N THR A 688 -14.65 7.30 20.42
CA THR A 688 -14.93 7.89 21.73
C THR A 688 -14.10 9.14 21.97
N ALA A 689 -12.79 9.09 21.74
CA ALA A 689 -11.90 10.24 21.90
C ALA A 689 -12.32 11.43 21.03
N MET A 690 -12.58 11.20 19.73
CA MET A 690 -13.09 12.25 18.83
C MET A 690 -14.48 12.77 19.25
N LEU A 691 -15.31 11.90 19.83
CA LEU A 691 -16.65 12.30 20.30
C LEU A 691 -16.55 13.23 21.51
N GLU A 692 -15.69 12.91 22.48
CA GLU A 692 -15.42 13.72 23.68
C GLU A 692 -14.96 15.14 23.29
N ASP A 693 -14.10 15.27 22.26
CA ASP A 693 -13.62 16.57 21.78
C ASP A 693 -14.69 17.38 21.00
N SER A 694 -15.70 16.70 20.43
CA SER A 694 -16.69 17.32 19.53
C SER A 694 -18.02 17.72 20.19
N VAL A 695 -18.19 17.38 21.47
CA VAL A 695 -19.45 17.44 22.21
C VAL A 695 -19.27 18.25 23.48
N THR A 696 -20.25 19.08 23.81
CA THR A 696 -20.25 19.83 25.08
C THR A 696 -20.64 18.94 26.27
N PRO A 697 -20.21 19.22 27.51
CA PRO A 697 -20.54 18.41 28.68
C PRO A 697 -22.05 18.12 28.83
N ASP A 698 -22.89 19.12 28.57
CA ASP A 698 -24.36 19.01 28.65
C ASP A 698 -24.93 18.06 27.57
N GLU A 699 -24.38 18.10 26.36
CA GLU A 699 -24.75 17.19 25.27
C GLU A 699 -24.29 15.75 25.55
N ALA A 700 -23.13 15.58 26.17
CA ALA A 700 -22.61 14.27 26.56
C ALA A 700 -23.53 13.59 27.58
N GLU A 701 -24.02 14.33 28.58
CA GLU A 701 -25.00 13.83 29.55
C GLU A 701 -26.32 13.42 28.89
N MET A 702 -26.79 14.18 27.89
CA MET A 702 -28.00 13.84 27.14
C MET A 702 -27.81 12.56 26.32
N MET A 703 -26.63 12.34 25.73
CA MET A 703 -26.33 11.11 25.01
C MET A 703 -26.27 9.90 25.95
N ILE A 704 -25.66 10.02 27.12
CA ILE A 704 -25.62 8.94 28.12
C ILE A 704 -27.05 8.57 28.57
N LYS A 705 -27.93 9.56 28.76
CA LYS A 705 -29.35 9.32 29.07
C LYS A 705 -30.11 8.62 27.93
N ALA A 706 -29.74 8.88 26.67
CA ALA A 706 -30.34 8.25 25.50
C ALA A 706 -29.88 6.78 25.30
N PHE A 707 -28.70 6.42 25.82
CA PHE A 707 -28.13 5.07 25.76
C PHE A 707 -27.90 4.49 27.18
N PRO A 708 -28.98 4.19 27.94
CA PRO A 708 -28.89 3.78 29.35
C PRO A 708 -28.26 2.40 29.59
N GLY A 709 -27.96 1.63 28.53
CA GLY A 709 -27.23 0.36 28.59
C GLY A 709 -25.72 0.47 28.40
N PHE A 710 -25.20 1.67 28.11
CA PHE A 710 -23.78 1.88 27.85
C PHE A 710 -22.97 1.88 29.15
N GLU A 711 -22.63 0.70 29.63
CA GLU A 711 -21.35 0.49 30.28
C GLU A 711 -20.36 0.31 29.14
N GLY A 712 -19.70 1.38 28.69
CA GLY A 712 -18.68 1.26 27.64
C GLY A 712 -17.69 0.13 27.96
N ARG A 713 -16.85 -0.30 27.01
CA ARG A 713 -15.76 -1.29 27.27
C ARG A 713 -14.72 -0.84 28.33
N LYS A 714 -15.05 0.10 29.22
CA LYS A 714 -14.42 0.42 30.50
C LYS A 714 -14.72 -0.67 31.55
N GLY A 715 -14.38 -1.92 31.25
CA GLY A 715 -14.23 -2.97 32.28
C GLY A 715 -12.84 -2.96 32.94
N HIS A 716 -11.93 -2.05 32.55
CA HIS A 716 -10.51 -2.16 32.93
C HIS A 716 -9.84 -0.89 33.48
N ARG A 717 -10.53 0.26 33.57
CA ARG A 717 -9.91 1.51 34.06
C ARG A 717 -10.49 2.06 35.36
N ALA A 718 -11.71 1.68 35.74
CA ALA A 718 -12.36 2.23 36.94
C ALA A 718 -11.82 1.65 38.26
N ASP A 719 -11.09 0.54 38.22
CA ASP A 719 -10.50 -0.09 39.43
C ASP A 719 -9.12 0.48 39.80
N GLU A 720 -8.48 1.28 38.93
CA GLU A 720 -7.17 1.88 39.21
C GLU A 720 -7.27 3.27 39.85
N GLU A 721 -8.25 4.10 39.48
CA GLU A 721 -8.38 5.47 40.02
C GLU A 721 -8.98 5.51 41.43
N ARG A 722 -9.78 4.52 41.84
CA ARG A 722 -10.29 4.44 43.23
C ARG A 722 -9.26 3.99 44.27
N LYS A 723 -8.07 3.54 43.84
CA LYS A 723 -7.01 3.06 44.74
C LYS A 723 -6.00 4.14 45.14
N VAL A 724 -6.07 5.33 44.54
CA VAL A 724 -5.07 6.39 44.78
C VAL A 724 -5.52 7.38 45.87
N ASP A 725 -6.83 7.47 46.14
CA ASP A 725 -7.37 8.48 47.07
C ASP A 725 -7.54 8.00 48.52
N ASP A 726 -7.24 6.73 48.84
CA ASP A 726 -7.52 6.14 50.16
C ASP A 726 -6.27 5.77 51.00
N ASP A 727 -5.05 6.10 50.55
CA ASP A 727 -3.79 5.70 51.23
C ASP A 727 -2.95 6.89 51.71
N GLY A 728 -3.63 7.94 52.17
CA GLY A 728 -3.02 9.22 52.58
C GLY A 728 -3.42 9.65 53.99
N GLY A 729 -3.26 8.79 55.00
CA GLY A 729 -3.49 9.20 56.38
C GLY A 729 -3.25 8.09 57.39
N ASP A 730 -2.04 8.10 57.97
CA ASP A 730 -1.70 7.73 59.36
C ASP A 730 -0.39 6.95 59.41
N ASP A 731 0.68 7.63 59.83
CA ASP A 731 1.74 7.10 60.69
C ASP A 731 2.73 8.22 61.05
N MET A 732 2.32 9.06 62.00
CA MET A 732 3.24 9.55 63.03
C MET A 732 2.81 8.88 64.34
N ASP A 733 3.64 7.98 64.87
CA ASP A 733 4.14 8.04 66.24
C ASP A 733 4.95 6.78 66.62
N LEU A 734 6.23 7.03 66.95
CA LEU A 734 6.99 6.56 68.12
C LEU A 734 6.72 5.14 68.68
N GLU A 735 7.64 4.19 68.44
CA GLU A 735 8.71 3.70 69.37
C GLU A 735 9.42 2.47 68.79
#